data_AF-A0AA96FZ83-F1
#
_entry.id   AF-A0AA96FZ83-F1
#
_cell.length_a   1.000
_cell.length_b   1.000
_cell.length_c   1.000
_cell.angle_alpha   90.00
_cell.angle_beta   90.00
_cell.angle_gamma   90.00
#
_symmetry.space_group_name_H-M   'P 1'
#
loop_
_entity.id
_entity.type
_entity.pdbx_description
1 polymer ?
#
loop_
_entity_poly.entity_id
_entity_poly.type
_entity_poly.pdbx_seq_one_letter_code
_entity_poly.pdbx_strand_id
1 'polypeptide(L)'
;MVKLSDILSIAPEALAVAGVVNWRDQAGTGSASDRVTLDLPDPGQPWQWRWSPDLPARLVGDVDLQVDLIRSWTESTSGVTGPVRLALYDVPRRSRHALMTRLGQASPGVGAVFVVDDTLTPEPRWSWPLRVGAVTTEAAEDLFDVLDHDEGIAPLVDAYTLGEQDGDCDVLAVSSAAELDALTTGGGLSAACLAWCGRQPPDQHELARLDAAARNLGASGWVVANLSATNAVDWLDRFVRNLSENQALDEAAGRAGSWLTVAHPRVAEHRVVADAVRDADSAARALAAGGTAPVTIDFGDEVMRRLNLPDRQAMVSDFTHGVVVDVGGEVDGTVLGSAVADAFRAVHRAGVAPGRANARYLQALVSDQETGERRLHAFRAGAANDVHIRVGPHSAEWHGLATGFPEQSLEFQDGEVRLTVVFTEEREQAALHEPMNVTLPRRGASSEAVFTVEVGPQEREIRCTARVFHQNRQLQRLEISGPVGASDRAVGRREIAINGEAFSSLAAPPSPDDGGSAAVIRIVDDETAVIVTGGSEASVRIKDLDELRARIRDNLRAAVNADAVAELAADGPGPAAPDRLLRGLAQQGSFLFDRLEQLGHAGLRKAASLQVVSAEAAELWPLEFVYDYGYPSDTARLCSGWQRALETGTCSCRPSRRPTVNGRRTVCPLGFWGVRMVIERRVERARLDHTVVEAAPPDAASALRPVNSVLFAASQVVRGADRDDAVGTLRGSLGNDGVYTANSWQEWRKVVRAEGPALLLAVAHNARDEGLTPVLEIGKKSRPSRLPSLQIDRRDIVSELHDRGTGPIVMLLGCNTAQEDISWQNVAARFLEKSAPVVVGTLVPTLGPQAAVMAGIAAVMLAENTNENRSIGELVRDIRRRLLTLGYTLAMAVVAFGDARWLVGSRQGGES
;
A
#
# COMPACT_ATOMS: atom_id res chain seq x y z
N MET A 1 3.94 -58.39 -32.83
CA MET A 1 3.80 -58.62 -34.30
C MET A 1 2.37 -58.26 -34.63
N VAL A 2 2.10 -57.17 -35.36
CA VAL A 2 2.18 -57.06 -36.84
C VAL A 2 2.58 -55.64 -37.26
N LYS A 3 3.24 -55.53 -38.43
CA LYS A 3 3.81 -54.34 -39.06
C LYS A 3 2.73 -53.35 -39.55
N LEU A 4 3.03 -52.06 -39.41
CA LEU A 4 2.20 -50.92 -39.84
C LEU A 4 2.67 -50.40 -41.21
N SER A 5 2.77 -51.29 -42.21
CA SER A 5 3.10 -50.93 -43.60
C SER A 5 1.88 -50.69 -44.51
N ASP A 6 0.66 -50.88 -44.02
CA ASP A 6 -0.48 -51.13 -44.92
C ASP A 6 -1.61 -50.08 -44.86
N ILE A 7 -1.39 -48.88 -44.33
CA ILE A 7 -2.41 -47.81 -44.42
C ILE A 7 -1.78 -46.48 -44.88
N LEU A 8 -1.34 -46.49 -46.15
CA LEU A 8 -1.27 -45.30 -46.99
C LEU A 8 -2.51 -45.29 -47.91
N SER A 9 -3.34 -44.25 -47.82
CA SER A 9 -3.96 -43.58 -48.98
C SER A 9 -4.92 -42.47 -48.54
N ILE A 10 -4.54 -41.21 -48.81
CA ILE A 10 -5.23 -40.26 -49.72
C ILE A 10 -4.49 -38.90 -49.64
N ALA A 11 -3.83 -38.54 -50.76
CA ALA A 11 -3.32 -37.25 -51.25
C ALA A 11 -2.39 -36.34 -50.39
N PRO A 12 -1.18 -36.02 -50.88
CA PRO A 12 -0.53 -34.75 -50.61
C PRO A 12 -0.04 -34.05 -51.89
N GLU A 13 -0.72 -32.98 -52.29
CA GLU A 13 -0.12 -31.86 -53.00
C GLU A 13 -0.14 -30.67 -52.04
N ALA A 14 0.90 -30.59 -51.20
CA ALA A 14 1.12 -29.49 -50.26
C ALA A 14 2.61 -29.18 -50.16
N LEU A 15 2.93 -27.92 -50.45
CA LEU A 15 3.99 -27.06 -49.89
C LEU A 15 5.41 -27.61 -49.69
N ALA A 16 6.31 -27.05 -50.52
CA ALA A 16 7.56 -26.38 -50.15
C ALA A 16 8.58 -27.13 -49.26
N VAL A 17 9.50 -27.76 -49.99
CA VAL A 17 10.87 -28.19 -49.66
C VAL A 17 11.58 -27.34 -48.60
N ALA A 18 11.83 -27.92 -47.43
CA ALA A 18 12.91 -27.55 -46.51
C ALA A 18 14.05 -28.57 -46.70
N GLY A 19 15.20 -28.12 -47.21
CA GLY A 19 16.39 -28.95 -47.43
C GLY A 19 17.55 -28.49 -46.56
N VAL A 20 18.03 -29.36 -45.69
CA VAL A 20 19.35 -29.26 -45.04
C VAL A 20 20.41 -29.58 -46.11
N VAL A 21 21.26 -28.62 -46.48
CA VAL A 21 22.41 -28.90 -47.34
C VAL A 21 23.54 -29.46 -46.48
N ASN A 22 23.73 -30.77 -46.55
CA ASN A 22 24.87 -31.49 -45.96
C ASN A 22 25.94 -31.65 -47.05
N TRP A 23 27.05 -30.90 -46.96
CA TRP A 23 28.22 -31.14 -47.80
C TRP A 23 29.08 -32.24 -47.16
N ARG A 24 28.97 -33.47 -47.68
CA ARG A 24 29.96 -34.53 -47.43
C ARG A 24 30.62 -34.83 -48.75
N ASP A 25 31.87 -34.41 -48.93
CA ASP A 25 32.64 -34.87 -50.07
C ASP A 25 33.28 -36.23 -49.77
N GLN A 26 33.17 -37.14 -50.73
CA GLN A 26 33.81 -38.44 -50.63
C GLN A 26 35.33 -38.27 -50.77
N ALA A 27 36.03 -38.71 -49.72
CA ALA A 27 37.42 -39.14 -49.71
C ALA A 27 38.50 -38.10 -50.06
N GLY A 28 39.32 -37.78 -49.04
CA GLY A 28 40.74 -37.55 -49.22
C GLY A 28 41.23 -36.14 -48.89
N THR A 29 42.00 -36.05 -47.79
CA THR A 29 42.88 -34.95 -47.37
C THR A 29 42.20 -33.63 -47.00
N GLY A 30 42.46 -33.17 -45.77
CA GLY A 30 41.70 -32.11 -45.12
C GLY A 30 41.69 -30.78 -45.87
N SER A 31 40.49 -30.24 -46.03
CA SER A 31 40.20 -28.86 -46.41
C SER A 31 39.17 -28.26 -45.45
N ALA A 32 39.14 -26.93 -45.36
CA ALA A 32 38.64 -26.12 -44.25
C ALA A 32 37.11 -26.10 -43.99
N SER A 33 36.34 -27.11 -44.38
CA SER A 33 34.87 -27.09 -44.41
C SER A 33 34.13 -27.51 -43.14
N ASP A 34 34.80 -27.93 -42.06
CA ASP A 34 34.15 -28.43 -40.83
C ASP A 34 33.88 -27.36 -39.75
N ARG A 35 33.98 -26.06 -40.07
CA ARG A 35 34.25 -25.04 -39.03
C ARG A 35 33.16 -23.99 -38.80
N VAL A 36 32.08 -23.99 -39.59
CA VAL A 36 30.97 -23.02 -39.47
C VAL A 36 29.65 -23.69 -39.83
N THR A 37 28.63 -23.53 -38.97
CA THR A 37 27.26 -24.03 -39.19
C THR A 37 26.28 -22.89 -39.48
N LEU A 38 25.41 -23.10 -40.45
CA LEU A 38 24.42 -22.14 -40.95
C LEU A 38 22.99 -22.65 -40.71
N ASP A 39 22.18 -21.91 -39.96
CA ASP A 39 20.76 -22.22 -39.79
C ASP A 39 19.90 -21.33 -40.69
N LEU A 40 19.04 -21.95 -41.53
CA LEU A 40 18.13 -21.25 -42.44
C LEU A 40 16.89 -20.72 -41.68
N PRO A 41 16.55 -19.42 -41.75
CA PRO A 41 15.39 -18.86 -41.06
C PRO A 41 14.09 -18.87 -41.89
N ASP A 42 12.95 -18.76 -41.20
CA ASP A 42 11.64 -18.44 -41.80
C ASP A 42 11.61 -17.02 -42.42
N PRO A 43 10.69 -16.72 -43.37
CA PRO A 43 10.58 -15.41 -44.00
C PRO A 43 10.42 -14.28 -42.96
N GLY A 44 11.42 -13.39 -42.88
CA GLY A 44 11.41 -12.23 -41.97
C GLY A 44 12.30 -12.35 -40.72
N GLN A 45 12.98 -13.48 -40.49
CA GLN A 45 13.94 -13.65 -39.38
C GLN A 45 15.42 -13.46 -39.82
N PRO A 46 16.31 -13.02 -38.90
CA PRO A 46 17.74 -12.90 -39.18
C PRO A 46 18.41 -14.28 -39.30
N TRP A 47 19.41 -14.37 -40.16
CA TRP A 47 20.21 -15.59 -40.36
C TRP A 47 21.22 -15.71 -39.21
N GLN A 48 21.34 -16.90 -38.63
CA GLN A 48 22.19 -17.13 -37.45
C GLN A 48 23.44 -17.94 -37.79
N TRP A 49 24.59 -17.49 -37.31
CA TRP A 49 25.90 -18.11 -37.49
C TRP A 49 26.58 -18.30 -36.14
N ARG A 50 27.06 -19.52 -35.84
CA ARG A 50 27.81 -19.81 -34.62
C ARG A 50 29.26 -20.19 -34.93
N TRP A 51 30.20 -19.59 -34.20
CA TRP A 51 31.63 -19.86 -34.31
C TRP A 51 32.06 -20.92 -33.30
N SER A 52 32.88 -21.89 -33.70
CA SER A 52 33.40 -22.90 -32.77
C SER A 52 34.64 -22.41 -32.02
N PRO A 53 34.70 -22.52 -30.68
CA PRO A 53 35.80 -22.00 -29.85
C PRO A 53 37.13 -22.77 -29.98
N ASP A 54 37.17 -23.95 -30.63
CA ASP A 54 38.39 -24.78 -30.77
C ASP A 54 39.41 -24.29 -31.82
N LEU A 55 39.28 -23.04 -32.28
CA LEU A 55 40.15 -22.46 -33.31
C LEU A 55 41.40 -21.79 -32.72
N PRO A 56 42.62 -22.24 -33.06
CA PRO A 56 43.84 -21.58 -32.58
C PRO A 56 43.98 -20.17 -33.15
N ALA A 57 44.29 -19.20 -32.28
CA ALA A 57 44.40 -17.76 -32.53
C ALA A 57 45.41 -17.33 -33.63
N ARG A 58 46.12 -18.26 -34.29
CA ARG A 58 47.07 -17.98 -35.40
C ARG A 58 46.42 -17.93 -36.80
N LEU A 59 45.20 -18.42 -36.99
CA LEU A 59 44.51 -18.46 -38.30
C LEU A 59 43.66 -17.21 -38.61
N VAL A 60 43.68 -16.21 -37.73
CA VAL A 60 42.72 -15.10 -37.70
C VAL A 60 43.10 -13.94 -38.66
N GLY A 61 44.17 -14.11 -39.44
CA GLY A 61 44.54 -13.24 -40.57
C GLY A 61 44.54 -13.97 -41.92
N ASP A 62 44.03 -15.21 -41.98
CA ASP A 62 44.14 -16.04 -43.16
C ASP A 62 43.04 -15.70 -44.18
N VAL A 63 43.46 -15.29 -45.38
CA VAL A 63 42.58 -14.85 -46.46
C VAL A 63 41.66 -15.98 -46.91
N ASP A 64 42.13 -17.23 -46.80
CA ASP A 64 41.42 -18.43 -47.25
C ASP A 64 40.18 -18.74 -46.41
N LEU A 65 40.26 -18.55 -45.08
CA LEU A 65 39.14 -18.82 -44.18
C LEU A 65 38.01 -17.79 -44.35
N GLN A 66 38.36 -16.56 -44.71
CA GLN A 66 37.39 -15.51 -45.06
C GLN A 66 36.78 -15.72 -46.46
N VAL A 67 37.52 -16.33 -47.40
CA VAL A 67 37.03 -16.66 -48.76
C VAL A 67 36.05 -17.83 -48.71
N ASP A 68 36.33 -18.86 -47.92
CA ASP A 68 35.42 -20.01 -47.73
C ASP A 68 34.10 -19.58 -47.07
N LEU A 69 34.16 -18.61 -46.14
CA LEU A 69 33.00 -18.02 -45.49
C LEU A 69 32.07 -17.29 -46.48
N ILE A 70 32.65 -16.49 -47.38
CA ILE A 70 31.92 -15.75 -48.41
C ILE A 70 31.32 -16.73 -49.43
N ARG A 71 32.07 -17.76 -49.82
CA ARG A 71 31.57 -18.80 -50.73
C ARG A 71 30.36 -19.50 -50.11
N SER A 72 30.46 -19.92 -48.85
CA SER A 72 29.34 -20.55 -48.13
C SER A 72 28.13 -19.63 -48.01
N TRP A 73 28.34 -18.34 -47.78
CA TRP A 73 27.27 -17.33 -47.77
C TRP A 73 26.60 -17.25 -49.15
N THR A 74 27.36 -16.94 -50.20
CA THR A 74 26.83 -16.75 -51.57
C THR A 74 26.09 -17.98 -52.09
N GLU A 75 26.56 -19.18 -51.76
CA GLU A 75 25.90 -20.43 -52.13
C GLU A 75 24.59 -20.65 -51.35
N SER A 76 24.54 -20.29 -50.07
CA SER A 76 23.37 -20.50 -49.21
C SER A 76 22.25 -19.46 -49.44
N THR A 77 22.59 -18.31 -50.02
CA THR A 77 21.68 -17.19 -50.22
C THR A 77 21.27 -16.97 -51.68
N SER A 78 21.53 -17.94 -52.57
CA SER A 78 21.37 -17.80 -54.04
C SER A 78 19.91 -17.59 -54.52
N GLY A 79 18.94 -17.45 -53.63
CA GLY A 79 17.54 -17.12 -53.92
C GLY A 79 16.96 -15.98 -53.07
N VAL A 80 17.76 -15.33 -52.22
CA VAL A 80 17.28 -14.25 -51.33
C VAL A 80 17.34 -12.92 -52.07
N THR A 81 16.18 -12.27 -52.24
CA THR A 81 16.09 -10.92 -52.83
C THR A 81 15.88 -9.89 -51.73
N GLY A 82 16.97 -9.34 -51.18
CA GLY A 82 16.91 -8.26 -50.18
C GLY A 82 18.08 -8.26 -49.19
N PRO A 83 18.28 -7.18 -48.43
CA PRO A 83 19.30 -7.09 -47.39
C PRO A 83 19.03 -8.09 -46.26
N VAL A 84 20.05 -8.84 -45.84
CA VAL A 84 19.92 -9.87 -44.79
C VAL A 84 20.51 -9.37 -43.47
N ARG A 85 19.87 -9.70 -42.34
CA ARG A 85 20.38 -9.46 -40.99
C ARG A 85 21.13 -10.69 -40.49
N LEU A 86 22.34 -10.54 -39.96
CA LEU A 86 23.21 -11.64 -39.55
C LEU A 86 23.60 -11.53 -38.08
N ALA A 87 23.35 -12.58 -37.29
CA ALA A 87 23.77 -12.65 -35.88
C ALA A 87 25.03 -13.53 -35.73
N LEU A 88 26.05 -12.97 -35.07
CA LEU A 88 27.36 -13.56 -34.85
C LEU A 88 27.62 -13.78 -33.36
N TYR A 89 27.99 -15.00 -33.01
CA TYR A 89 28.37 -15.40 -31.66
C TYR A 89 29.88 -15.72 -31.61
N ASP A 90 30.54 -15.41 -30.49
CA ASP A 90 31.94 -15.77 -30.20
C ASP A 90 32.99 -15.25 -31.20
N VAL A 91 32.70 -14.14 -31.89
CA VAL A 91 33.62 -13.57 -32.89
C VAL A 91 34.75 -12.76 -32.24
N PRO A 92 36.03 -13.10 -32.50
CA PRO A 92 37.16 -12.36 -31.97
C PRO A 92 37.13 -10.87 -32.37
N ARG A 93 37.39 -9.96 -31.42
CA ARG A 93 37.28 -8.50 -31.61
C ARG A 93 38.05 -7.99 -32.84
N ARG A 94 39.28 -8.46 -33.03
CA ARG A 94 40.16 -8.07 -34.15
C ARG A 94 39.64 -8.49 -35.54
N SER A 95 38.66 -9.38 -35.61
CA SER A 95 38.15 -9.95 -36.87
C SER A 95 36.84 -9.34 -37.32
N ARG A 96 36.13 -8.63 -36.44
CA ARG A 96 34.79 -8.09 -36.69
C ARG A 96 34.78 -7.20 -37.96
N HIS A 97 35.70 -6.23 -38.08
CA HIS A 97 35.77 -5.34 -39.26
C HIS A 97 36.03 -6.07 -40.58
N ALA A 98 37.07 -6.91 -40.64
CA ALA A 98 37.47 -7.60 -41.86
C ALA A 98 36.40 -8.60 -42.35
N LEU A 99 35.70 -9.24 -41.41
CA LEU A 99 34.57 -10.12 -41.69
C LEU A 99 33.40 -9.34 -42.32
N MET A 100 33.14 -8.12 -41.82
CA MET A 100 32.08 -7.24 -42.28
C MET A 100 32.32 -6.66 -43.66
N THR A 101 33.50 -6.11 -43.92
CA THR A 101 33.83 -5.56 -45.23
C THR A 101 33.67 -6.60 -46.33
N ARG A 102 34.00 -7.86 -46.03
CA ARG A 102 33.92 -8.97 -46.99
C ARG A 102 32.52 -9.56 -47.14
N LEU A 103 31.76 -9.70 -46.06
CA LEU A 103 30.35 -10.16 -46.12
C LEU A 103 29.43 -9.11 -46.76
N GLY A 104 29.69 -7.82 -46.57
CA GLY A 104 28.96 -6.73 -47.24
C GLY A 104 29.24 -6.65 -48.74
N GLN A 105 30.37 -7.17 -49.21
CA GLN A 105 30.72 -7.25 -50.64
C GLN A 105 30.17 -8.51 -51.33
N ALA A 106 29.69 -9.49 -50.57
CA ALA A 106 29.08 -10.72 -51.10
C ALA A 106 27.60 -10.47 -51.46
N SER A 107 27.06 -11.14 -52.49
CA SER A 107 25.66 -10.95 -52.91
C SER A 107 24.78 -12.16 -52.52
N PRO A 108 23.55 -11.94 -52.00
CA PRO A 108 22.98 -10.66 -51.60
C PRO A 108 23.72 -10.09 -50.39
N GLY A 109 23.88 -8.76 -50.40
CA GLY A 109 24.63 -8.04 -49.37
C GLY A 109 24.02 -8.19 -47.98
N VAL A 110 24.87 -8.28 -46.97
CA VAL A 110 24.46 -8.22 -45.58
C VAL A 110 24.05 -6.78 -45.24
N GLY A 111 22.80 -6.58 -44.84
CA GLY A 111 22.22 -5.27 -44.55
C GLY A 111 22.53 -4.76 -43.14
N ALA A 112 22.60 -5.67 -42.16
CA ALA A 112 22.99 -5.35 -40.79
C ALA A 112 23.61 -6.58 -40.12
N VAL A 113 24.61 -6.35 -39.28
CA VAL A 113 25.22 -7.41 -38.48
C VAL A 113 25.14 -7.12 -37.01
N PHE A 114 24.79 -8.16 -36.27
CA PHE A 114 24.71 -8.13 -34.84
C PHE A 114 25.75 -9.09 -34.22
N VAL A 115 26.53 -8.60 -33.26
CA VAL A 115 27.50 -9.41 -32.52
C VAL A 115 27.08 -9.47 -31.05
N VAL A 116 26.95 -10.67 -30.52
CA VAL A 116 26.72 -10.90 -29.10
C VAL A 116 28.04 -10.79 -28.34
N ASP A 117 28.08 -9.91 -27.34
CA ASP A 117 29.26 -9.71 -26.49
C ASP A 117 28.83 -9.68 -25.01
N ASP A 118 29.04 -10.80 -24.31
CA ASP A 118 28.69 -10.99 -22.90
C ASP A 118 29.56 -10.19 -21.93
N THR A 119 30.62 -9.54 -22.43
CA THR A 119 31.51 -8.71 -21.63
C THR A 119 31.05 -7.24 -21.54
N LEU A 120 29.86 -6.91 -22.06
CA LEU A 120 29.17 -5.61 -21.92
C LEU A 120 28.13 -5.64 -20.79
N THR A 121 27.57 -4.48 -20.41
CA THR A 121 26.61 -4.38 -19.29
C THR A 121 25.25 -5.04 -19.65
N PRO A 122 24.62 -5.79 -18.72
CA PRO A 122 23.42 -6.57 -19.04
C PRO A 122 22.08 -5.82 -19.00
N GLU A 123 22.03 -4.59 -18.49
CA GLU A 123 20.78 -3.84 -18.27
C GLU A 123 20.92 -2.37 -18.75
N PRO A 124 20.43 -2.02 -19.95
CA PRO A 124 20.32 -0.63 -20.34
C PRO A 124 19.19 0.02 -19.53
N ARG A 125 19.50 1.10 -18.82
CA ARG A 125 18.47 1.96 -18.24
C ARG A 125 18.10 3.00 -19.29
N TRP A 126 16.98 2.79 -19.97
CA TRP A 126 16.42 3.81 -20.86
C TRP A 126 15.52 4.75 -20.04
N SER A 127 15.83 6.04 -20.03
CA SER A 127 14.96 7.07 -19.44
C SER A 127 14.17 7.74 -20.55
N TRP A 128 12.88 8.01 -20.36
CA TRP A 128 12.07 8.75 -21.34
C TRP A 128 11.67 10.12 -20.77
N PRO A 129 11.85 11.24 -21.50
CA PRO A 129 12.45 11.36 -22.84
C PRO A 129 13.91 10.87 -22.88
N LEU A 130 14.29 10.24 -24.00
CA LEU A 130 15.60 9.60 -24.18
C LEU A 130 16.72 10.63 -24.19
N ARG A 131 17.65 10.51 -23.25
CA ARG A 131 18.76 11.45 -23.11
C ARG A 131 19.82 11.17 -24.16
N VAL A 132 19.90 12.01 -25.20
CA VAL A 132 20.84 11.86 -26.32
C VAL A 132 21.96 12.90 -26.23
N GLY A 133 23.17 12.44 -25.90
CA GLY A 133 24.35 13.30 -25.77
C GLY A 133 25.20 13.34 -27.05
N ALA A 134 25.89 14.45 -27.31
CA ALA A 134 26.94 14.56 -28.34
C ALA A 134 28.24 15.16 -27.78
N VAL A 135 29.41 14.71 -28.26
CA VAL A 135 30.73 15.08 -27.70
C VAL A 135 31.24 16.46 -28.16
N THR A 136 30.88 16.91 -29.37
CA THR A 136 31.33 18.20 -29.93
C THR A 136 30.18 19.04 -30.47
N THR A 137 30.34 20.36 -30.52
CA THR A 137 29.33 21.31 -31.05
C THR A 137 29.05 21.10 -32.53
N GLU A 138 30.02 20.67 -33.34
CA GLU A 138 29.81 20.45 -34.79
C GLU A 138 28.95 19.19 -35.06
N ALA A 139 29.11 18.13 -34.27
CA ALA A 139 28.25 16.95 -34.33
C ALA A 139 26.88 17.17 -33.66
N ALA A 140 26.81 18.06 -32.67
CA ALA A 140 25.60 18.48 -31.98
C ALA A 140 24.72 19.38 -32.86
N GLU A 141 25.28 20.36 -33.56
CA GLU A 141 24.54 21.30 -34.41
C GLU A 141 23.80 20.57 -35.55
N ASP A 142 24.48 19.68 -36.28
CA ASP A 142 23.86 18.89 -37.37
C ASP A 142 22.78 17.90 -36.87
N LEU A 143 22.90 17.40 -35.63
CA LEU A 143 21.99 16.41 -35.04
C LEU A 143 20.80 17.04 -34.31
N PHE A 144 21.01 18.20 -33.68
CA PHE A 144 20.02 18.87 -32.82
C PHE A 144 19.16 19.91 -33.57
N ASP A 145 19.67 20.55 -34.63
CA ASP A 145 18.87 21.49 -35.44
C ASP A 145 17.62 20.81 -36.05
N VAL A 146 17.66 19.49 -36.28
CA VAL A 146 16.51 18.77 -36.84
C VAL A 146 15.61 18.15 -35.77
N LEU A 147 16.14 17.78 -34.60
CA LEU A 147 15.33 17.28 -33.48
C LEU A 147 14.42 18.38 -32.89
N ASP A 148 14.84 19.64 -32.94
CA ASP A 148 14.03 20.80 -32.53
C ASP A 148 12.89 21.14 -33.52
N HIS A 149 12.94 20.65 -34.77
CA HIS A 149 11.99 21.00 -35.83
C HIS A 149 11.06 19.85 -36.24
N ASP A 150 11.25 18.63 -35.73
CA ASP A 150 10.36 17.47 -35.98
C ASP A 150 9.41 17.22 -34.78
N GLU A 151 8.16 17.64 -34.94
CA GLU A 151 7.10 17.51 -33.91
C GLU A 151 6.87 16.06 -33.43
N GLY A 152 7.30 15.05 -34.20
CA GLY A 152 7.06 13.65 -33.91
C GLY A 152 8.09 12.97 -32.99
N ILE A 153 9.31 13.50 -32.89
CA ILE A 153 10.39 12.94 -32.04
C ILE A 153 10.79 13.84 -30.87
N ALA A 154 10.54 15.16 -30.97
CA ALA A 154 10.75 16.11 -29.89
C ALA A 154 10.23 15.66 -28.50
N PRO A 155 9.06 15.00 -28.35
CA PRO A 155 8.61 14.52 -27.03
C PRO A 155 9.33 13.25 -26.52
N LEU A 156 10.08 12.57 -27.40
CA LEU A 156 10.75 11.30 -27.11
C LEU A 156 12.24 11.47 -26.80
N VAL A 157 12.83 12.64 -27.02
CA VAL A 157 14.28 12.87 -26.88
C VAL A 157 14.55 14.13 -26.06
N ASP A 158 15.55 14.05 -25.18
CA ASP A 158 16.18 15.17 -24.49
C ASP A 158 17.65 15.24 -24.97
N ALA A 159 17.94 16.13 -25.92
CA ALA A 159 19.22 16.20 -26.63
C ALA A 159 20.13 17.30 -26.06
N TYR A 160 21.42 17.02 -25.85
CA TYR A 160 22.37 18.00 -25.29
C TYR A 160 23.84 17.74 -25.66
N THR A 161 24.64 18.80 -25.60
CA THR A 161 26.09 18.74 -25.81
C THR A 161 26.82 18.46 -24.49
N LEU A 162 27.76 17.51 -24.51
CA LEU A 162 28.58 17.18 -23.35
C LEU A 162 29.50 18.34 -22.98
N GLY A 163 29.39 18.81 -21.74
CA GLY A 163 30.15 19.95 -21.20
C GLY A 163 29.29 21.01 -20.53
N GLU A 164 27.98 21.09 -20.83
CA GLU A 164 27.06 22.07 -20.23
C GLU A 164 26.20 21.51 -19.07
N GLN A 165 25.96 20.19 -19.01
CA GLN A 165 25.20 19.53 -17.93
C GLN A 165 25.85 18.19 -17.50
N ASP A 166 25.65 17.82 -16.24
CA ASP A 166 26.28 16.65 -15.58
C ASP A 166 26.03 15.28 -16.29
N GLY A 167 27.12 14.65 -16.73
CA GLY A 167 27.50 13.25 -16.47
C GLY A 167 26.86 12.06 -17.22
N ASP A 168 25.55 11.96 -17.34
CA ASP A 168 24.90 10.68 -17.71
C ASP A 168 24.03 10.82 -18.96
N CYS A 169 24.11 9.88 -19.92
CA CYS A 169 23.27 9.84 -21.13
C CYS A 169 22.71 8.43 -21.41
N ASP A 170 21.61 8.32 -22.14
CA ASP A 170 21.07 7.03 -22.57
C ASP A 170 21.74 6.59 -23.88
N VAL A 171 21.86 7.52 -24.84
CA VAL A 171 22.58 7.32 -26.11
C VAL A 171 23.62 8.40 -26.28
N LEU A 172 24.87 8.00 -26.53
CA LEU A 172 25.95 8.93 -26.84
C LEU A 172 26.32 8.87 -28.32
N ALA A 173 26.12 9.95 -29.05
CA ALA A 173 26.53 10.08 -30.44
C ALA A 173 27.99 10.53 -30.56
N VAL A 174 28.77 9.80 -31.36
CA VAL A 174 30.18 10.07 -31.66
C VAL A 174 30.43 10.00 -33.17
N SER A 175 31.27 10.88 -33.69
CA SER A 175 31.48 11.09 -35.12
C SER A 175 32.95 11.02 -35.55
N SER A 176 33.91 11.05 -34.61
CA SER A 176 35.35 11.01 -34.92
C SER A 176 36.19 10.19 -33.94
N ALA A 177 37.37 9.74 -34.40
CA ALA A 177 38.33 9.01 -33.57
C ALA A 177 38.85 9.84 -32.38
N ALA A 178 38.92 11.17 -32.52
CA ALA A 178 39.36 12.07 -31.46
C ALA A 178 38.35 12.11 -30.29
N GLU A 179 37.05 12.03 -30.61
CA GLU A 179 35.98 11.93 -29.60
C GLU A 179 36.05 10.60 -28.85
N LEU A 180 36.30 9.49 -29.56
CA LEU A 180 36.50 8.19 -28.91
C LEU A 180 37.70 8.21 -27.96
N ASP A 181 38.82 8.82 -28.37
CA ASP A 181 40.00 8.92 -27.51
C ASP A 181 39.70 9.75 -26.24
N ALA A 182 38.92 10.82 -26.35
CA ALA A 182 38.47 11.61 -25.19
C ALA A 182 37.59 10.78 -24.23
N LEU A 183 36.70 9.93 -24.75
CA LEU A 183 35.83 9.06 -23.94
C LEU A 183 36.57 7.89 -23.27
N THR A 184 37.70 7.47 -23.82
CA THR A 184 38.56 6.45 -23.17
C THR A 184 39.45 7.03 -22.05
N THR A 185 39.63 8.35 -21.99
CA THR A 185 40.55 9.02 -21.06
C THR A 185 39.87 9.92 -20.03
N GLY A 186 38.63 10.36 -20.29
CA GLY A 186 37.81 11.13 -19.35
C GLY A 186 37.09 10.22 -18.34
N GLY A 187 37.21 10.53 -17.05
CA GLY A 187 36.43 9.90 -15.99
C GLY A 187 35.17 10.69 -15.68
N GLY A 188 34.03 10.00 -15.48
CA GLY A 188 32.79 10.60 -14.96
C GLY A 188 31.60 10.66 -15.93
N LEU A 189 31.69 10.04 -17.12
CA LEU A 189 30.58 9.92 -18.06
C LEU A 189 30.00 8.50 -18.07
N SER A 190 28.67 8.34 -18.10
CA SER A 190 28.01 7.05 -18.33
C SER A 190 27.04 7.09 -19.53
N ALA A 191 26.98 6.00 -20.29
CA ALA A 191 26.10 5.86 -21.45
C ALA A 191 25.50 4.45 -21.53
N ALA A 192 24.18 4.30 -21.72
CA ALA A 192 23.58 2.98 -21.92
C ALA A 192 23.91 2.38 -23.30
N CYS A 193 24.03 3.21 -24.33
CA CYS A 193 24.45 2.82 -25.68
C CYS A 193 25.34 3.89 -26.33
N LEU A 194 26.38 3.45 -27.04
CA LEU A 194 27.26 4.32 -27.84
C LEU A 194 26.91 4.21 -29.33
N ALA A 195 26.69 5.33 -30.02
CA ALA A 195 26.30 5.38 -31.43
C ALA A 195 27.37 6.09 -32.27
N TRP A 196 28.01 5.35 -33.18
CA TRP A 196 28.91 5.93 -34.18
C TRP A 196 28.12 6.49 -35.37
N CYS A 197 28.17 7.82 -35.52
CA CYS A 197 27.52 8.62 -36.55
C CYS A 197 28.54 9.31 -37.48
N GLY A 198 29.73 8.74 -37.66
CA GLY A 198 30.73 9.27 -38.59
C GLY A 198 30.29 9.13 -40.06
N ARG A 199 30.74 10.06 -40.94
CA ARG A 199 30.41 10.05 -42.39
C ARG A 199 31.01 8.86 -43.15
N GLN A 200 32.00 8.18 -42.56
CA GLN A 200 32.58 6.95 -43.08
C GLN A 200 32.48 5.83 -42.03
N PRO A 201 32.40 4.55 -42.47
CA PRO A 201 32.47 3.42 -41.56
C PRO A 201 33.79 3.45 -40.79
N PRO A 202 33.78 3.13 -39.48
CA PRO A 202 34.99 3.12 -38.68
C PRO A 202 35.94 2.02 -39.16
N ASP A 203 37.23 2.33 -39.24
CA ASP A 203 38.27 1.34 -39.55
C ASP A 203 38.50 0.35 -38.38
N GLN A 204 39.41 -0.60 -38.56
CA GLN A 204 39.70 -1.61 -37.53
C GLN A 204 40.21 -1.01 -36.21
N HIS A 205 40.96 0.09 -36.26
CA HIS A 205 41.47 0.77 -35.08
C HIS A 205 40.36 1.57 -34.38
N GLU A 206 39.51 2.24 -35.15
CA GLU A 206 38.35 2.99 -34.63
C GLU A 206 37.32 2.07 -33.98
N LEU A 207 37.05 0.88 -34.54
CA LEU A 207 36.20 -0.13 -33.92
C LEU A 207 36.77 -0.65 -32.59
N ALA A 208 38.09 -0.80 -32.50
CA ALA A 208 38.74 -1.18 -31.24
C ALA A 208 38.60 -0.06 -30.18
N ARG A 209 38.69 1.21 -30.59
CA ARG A 209 38.47 2.37 -29.72
C ARG A 209 37.00 2.49 -29.30
N LEU A 210 36.06 2.22 -30.19
CA LEU A 210 34.62 2.22 -29.90
C LEU A 210 34.26 1.15 -28.85
N ASP A 211 34.80 -0.06 -28.98
CA ASP A 211 34.63 -1.13 -27.99
C ASP A 211 35.26 -0.78 -26.63
N ALA A 212 36.43 -0.13 -26.63
CA ALA A 212 37.07 0.34 -25.41
C ALA A 212 36.27 1.47 -24.73
N ALA A 213 35.77 2.44 -25.51
CA ALA A 213 34.96 3.54 -25.01
C ALA A 213 33.63 3.04 -24.43
N ALA A 214 32.91 2.15 -25.14
CA ALA A 214 31.66 1.57 -24.65
C ALA A 214 31.83 0.88 -23.30
N ARG A 215 32.95 0.17 -23.08
CA ARG A 215 33.27 -0.47 -21.79
C ARG A 215 33.59 0.55 -20.69
N ASN A 216 34.35 1.58 -21.02
CA ASN A 216 34.69 2.63 -20.06
C ASN A 216 33.44 3.37 -19.57
N LEU A 217 32.45 3.53 -20.45
CA LEU A 217 31.15 4.17 -20.15
C LEU A 217 30.13 3.25 -19.47
N GLY A 218 30.43 1.95 -19.34
CA GLY A 218 29.49 0.96 -18.82
C GLY A 218 28.32 0.64 -19.75
N ALA A 219 28.48 0.82 -21.06
CA ALA A 219 27.41 0.63 -22.03
C ALA A 219 26.99 -0.84 -22.19
N SER A 220 25.70 -1.01 -22.49
CA SER A 220 25.09 -2.32 -22.74
C SER A 220 25.18 -2.75 -24.20
N GLY A 221 25.54 -1.80 -25.08
CA GLY A 221 25.79 -2.03 -26.49
C GLY A 221 26.38 -0.80 -27.19
N TRP A 222 26.84 -1.01 -28.42
CA TRP A 222 27.22 0.07 -29.32
C TRP A 222 26.78 -0.24 -30.75
N VAL A 223 26.48 0.81 -31.50
CA VAL A 223 25.92 0.74 -32.86
C VAL A 223 26.71 1.62 -33.81
N VAL A 224 26.80 1.21 -35.07
CA VAL A 224 27.41 1.96 -36.17
C VAL A 224 26.32 2.28 -37.17
N ALA A 225 25.94 3.55 -37.26
CA ALA A 225 24.95 4.02 -38.22
C ALA A 225 25.49 3.91 -39.65
N ASN A 226 24.67 3.42 -40.60
CA ASN A 226 25.03 3.47 -42.01
C ASN A 226 24.58 4.82 -42.61
N LEU A 227 25.44 5.83 -42.52
CA LEU A 227 25.12 7.15 -43.03
C LEU A 227 25.25 7.30 -44.56
N SER A 228 25.66 6.24 -45.26
CA SER A 228 25.74 6.24 -46.73
C SER A 228 24.37 6.02 -47.38
N ALA A 229 23.43 5.42 -46.66
CA ALA A 229 22.07 5.14 -47.13
C ALA A 229 21.06 6.20 -46.64
N THR A 230 21.25 6.73 -45.43
CA THR A 230 20.33 7.64 -44.72
C THR A 230 21.12 8.68 -43.94
N ASN A 231 20.60 9.89 -43.71
CA ASN A 231 21.32 10.88 -42.90
C ASN A 231 21.27 10.53 -41.40
N ALA A 232 22.13 11.15 -40.57
CA ALA A 232 22.26 10.83 -39.14
C ALA A 232 20.97 11.06 -38.37
N VAL A 233 20.21 12.08 -38.76
CA VAL A 233 18.94 12.44 -38.12
C VAL A 233 17.86 11.40 -38.39
N ASP A 234 17.65 11.02 -39.66
CA ASP A 234 16.65 10.03 -40.05
C ASP A 234 16.98 8.63 -39.52
N TRP A 235 18.28 8.32 -39.40
CA TRP A 235 18.72 7.13 -38.69
C TRP A 235 18.36 7.21 -37.19
N LEU A 236 18.67 8.32 -36.52
CA LEU A 236 18.39 8.49 -35.10
C LEU A 236 16.88 8.49 -34.82
N ASP A 237 16.07 9.12 -35.67
CA ASP A 237 14.60 9.12 -35.55
C ASP A 237 14.04 7.70 -35.58
N ARG A 238 14.40 6.94 -36.61
CA ARG A 238 13.97 5.55 -36.72
C ARG A 238 14.52 4.71 -35.57
N PHE A 239 15.74 4.97 -35.11
CA PHE A 239 16.32 4.25 -33.98
C PHE A 239 15.55 4.49 -32.68
N VAL A 240 15.28 5.75 -32.32
CA VAL A 240 14.55 6.13 -31.11
C VAL A 240 13.10 5.63 -31.15
N ARG A 241 12.41 5.73 -32.30
CA ARG A 241 11.04 5.20 -32.45
C ARG A 241 10.99 3.69 -32.27
N ASN A 242 11.94 2.96 -32.86
CA ASN A 242 11.98 1.51 -32.69
C ASN A 242 12.28 1.13 -31.21
N LEU A 243 13.11 1.91 -30.51
CA LEU A 243 13.33 1.71 -29.07
C LEU A 243 12.08 2.05 -28.23
N SER A 244 11.33 3.10 -28.57
CA SER A 244 10.09 3.45 -27.85
C SER A 244 8.98 2.43 -28.05
N GLU A 245 9.00 1.71 -29.18
CA GLU A 245 8.16 0.53 -29.43
C GLU A 245 8.64 -0.75 -28.73
N ASN A 246 9.63 -0.62 -27.82
CA ASN A 246 10.17 -1.71 -27.01
C ASN A 246 10.84 -2.83 -27.83
N GLN A 247 11.38 -2.49 -29.00
CA GLN A 247 12.17 -3.42 -29.81
C GLN A 247 13.56 -3.64 -29.18
N ALA A 248 14.13 -4.83 -29.37
CA ALA A 248 15.50 -5.13 -28.92
C ALA A 248 16.52 -4.22 -29.62
N LEU A 249 17.67 -3.96 -28.99
CA LEU A 249 18.64 -2.98 -29.48
C LEU A 249 19.15 -3.31 -30.91
N ASP A 250 19.34 -4.59 -31.21
CA ASP A 250 19.74 -5.08 -32.53
C ASP A 250 18.64 -4.88 -33.58
N GLU A 251 17.37 -5.04 -33.21
CA GLU A 251 16.22 -4.85 -34.09
C GLU A 251 15.98 -3.37 -34.36
N ALA A 252 16.02 -2.55 -33.30
CA ALA A 252 15.88 -1.11 -33.42
C ALA A 252 17.00 -0.50 -34.28
N ALA A 253 18.26 -0.89 -34.04
CA ALA A 253 19.41 -0.45 -34.83
C ALA A 253 19.34 -0.98 -36.27
N GLY A 254 19.00 -2.26 -36.46
CA GLY A 254 18.89 -2.87 -37.77
C GLY A 254 17.81 -2.21 -38.65
N ARG A 255 16.64 -1.89 -38.08
CA ARG A 255 15.54 -1.19 -38.79
C ARG A 255 15.83 0.29 -39.03
N ALA A 256 16.61 0.93 -38.15
CA ALA A 256 17.15 2.26 -38.39
C ALA A 256 18.17 2.26 -39.55
N GLY A 257 18.77 1.12 -39.87
CA GLY A 257 19.78 0.97 -40.92
C GLY A 257 21.20 1.01 -40.38
N SER A 258 21.45 0.51 -39.19
CA SER A 258 22.82 0.32 -38.68
C SER A 258 23.54 -0.81 -39.40
N TRP A 259 24.81 -0.61 -39.70
CA TRP A 259 25.64 -1.63 -40.35
C TRP A 259 26.21 -2.65 -39.38
N LEU A 260 26.51 -2.24 -38.16
CA LEU A 260 27.04 -3.11 -37.11
C LEU A 260 26.44 -2.72 -35.76
N THR A 261 25.94 -3.70 -35.04
CA THR A 261 25.50 -3.57 -33.65
C THR A 261 26.22 -4.62 -32.82
N VAL A 262 26.77 -4.21 -31.69
CA VAL A 262 27.34 -5.11 -30.68
C VAL A 262 26.59 -4.87 -29.39
N ALA A 263 26.02 -5.92 -28.81
CA ALA A 263 25.27 -5.78 -27.58
C ALA A 263 25.40 -7.00 -26.69
N HIS A 264 25.14 -6.79 -25.41
CA HIS A 264 24.99 -7.88 -24.45
C HIS A 264 23.79 -8.78 -24.85
N PRO A 265 23.88 -10.11 -24.71
CA PRO A 265 22.83 -11.04 -25.15
C PRO A 265 21.43 -10.73 -24.60
N ARG A 266 21.32 -10.30 -23.34
CA ARG A 266 20.04 -9.88 -22.71
C ARG A 266 19.37 -8.68 -23.39
N VAL A 267 20.15 -7.85 -24.09
CA VAL A 267 19.70 -6.62 -24.74
C VAL A 267 19.32 -6.86 -26.21
N ALA A 268 19.83 -7.96 -26.77
CA ALA A 268 19.60 -8.37 -28.15
C ALA A 268 18.49 -9.43 -28.33
N GLU A 269 18.21 -10.25 -27.31
CA GLU A 269 17.25 -11.36 -27.44
C GLU A 269 15.87 -11.06 -26.84
N HIS A 270 15.53 -9.77 -26.66
CA HIS A 270 14.31 -9.34 -25.95
C HIS A 270 12.99 -9.85 -26.58
N ARG A 271 12.96 -10.22 -27.88
CA ARG A 271 11.73 -10.73 -28.52
C ARG A 271 11.37 -12.17 -28.20
N VAL A 272 12.33 -13.09 -28.04
CA VAL A 272 12.01 -14.49 -27.71
C VAL A 272 11.46 -14.59 -26.29
N VAL A 273 11.98 -13.77 -25.38
CA VAL A 273 11.47 -13.64 -24.01
C VAL A 273 10.13 -12.90 -24.01
N ALA A 274 9.96 -11.84 -24.80
CA ALA A 274 8.70 -11.11 -24.87
C ALA A 274 7.55 -11.91 -25.49
N ASP A 275 7.81 -12.75 -26.50
CA ASP A 275 6.80 -13.61 -27.12
C ASP A 275 6.43 -14.78 -26.18
N ALA A 276 7.41 -15.41 -25.52
CA ALA A 276 7.14 -16.40 -24.47
C ALA A 276 6.36 -15.81 -23.27
N VAL A 277 6.65 -14.55 -22.89
CA VAL A 277 5.90 -13.81 -21.86
C VAL A 277 4.49 -13.46 -22.34
N ARG A 278 4.30 -13.11 -23.62
CA ARG A 278 2.99 -12.76 -24.19
C ARG A 278 2.08 -13.99 -24.36
N ASP A 279 2.65 -15.14 -24.68
CA ASP A 279 1.94 -16.42 -24.77
C ASP A 279 1.61 -16.97 -23.37
N ALA A 280 2.54 -16.84 -22.42
CA ALA A 280 2.27 -17.14 -21.00
C ALA A 280 1.21 -16.21 -20.39
N ASP A 281 1.21 -14.93 -20.77
CA ASP A 281 0.20 -13.94 -20.34
C ASP A 281 -1.16 -14.19 -21.00
N SER A 282 -1.22 -14.59 -22.28
CA SER A 282 -2.47 -15.02 -22.94
C SER A 282 -3.03 -16.30 -22.33
N ALA A 283 -2.18 -17.28 -22.00
CA ALA A 283 -2.57 -18.49 -21.28
C ALA A 283 -3.08 -18.15 -19.87
N ALA A 284 -2.41 -17.24 -19.14
CA ALA A 284 -2.85 -16.77 -17.82
C ALA A 284 -4.21 -16.03 -17.89
N ARG A 285 -4.46 -15.25 -18.93
CA ARG A 285 -5.76 -14.59 -19.18
C ARG A 285 -6.86 -15.60 -19.55
N ALA A 286 -6.54 -16.64 -20.31
CA ALA A 286 -7.47 -17.73 -20.62
C ALA A 286 -7.80 -18.60 -19.38
N LEU A 287 -6.79 -18.86 -18.52
CA LEU A 287 -6.93 -19.53 -17.22
C LEU A 287 -7.76 -18.70 -16.21
N ALA A 288 -7.65 -17.37 -16.24
CA ALA A 288 -8.46 -16.48 -15.42
C ALA A 288 -9.96 -16.48 -15.81
N ALA A 289 -10.29 -17.00 -17.00
CA ALA A 289 -11.65 -17.04 -17.54
C ALA A 289 -12.35 -18.41 -17.41
N GLY A 290 -11.65 -19.50 -17.05
CA GLY A 290 -12.22 -20.86 -17.00
C GLY A 290 -11.63 -21.75 -15.90
N GLY A 291 -12.48 -22.37 -15.08
CA GLY A 291 -12.10 -23.05 -13.84
C GLY A 291 -11.23 -24.32 -13.95
N THR A 292 -10.51 -24.58 -12.86
CA THR A 292 -9.87 -25.80 -12.28
C THR A 292 -9.36 -26.98 -13.12
N ALA A 293 -9.35 -26.96 -14.45
CA ALA A 293 -8.71 -28.03 -15.24
C ALA A 293 -7.19 -27.79 -15.41
N PRO A 294 -6.34 -28.84 -15.42
CA PRO A 294 -4.95 -28.70 -15.84
C PRO A 294 -4.90 -28.15 -17.26
N VAL A 295 -4.20 -27.03 -17.43
CA VAL A 295 -4.02 -26.40 -18.75
C VAL A 295 -2.68 -26.81 -19.30
N THR A 296 -2.73 -27.43 -20.46
CA THR A 296 -1.57 -27.78 -21.25
C THR A 296 -1.13 -26.55 -22.03
N ILE A 297 0.10 -26.07 -21.79
CA ILE A 297 0.67 -24.96 -22.55
C ILE A 297 1.45 -25.56 -23.72
N ASP A 298 0.97 -25.28 -24.93
CA ASP A 298 1.70 -25.56 -26.17
C ASP A 298 2.60 -24.35 -26.46
N PHE A 299 3.90 -24.52 -26.22
CA PHE A 299 4.89 -23.47 -26.45
C PHE A 299 5.22 -23.29 -27.95
N GLY A 300 4.63 -24.09 -28.82
CA GLY A 300 4.93 -24.10 -30.25
C GLY A 300 6.32 -24.67 -30.56
N ASP A 301 6.49 -25.14 -31.80
CA ASP A 301 7.69 -25.88 -32.23
C ASP A 301 8.99 -25.10 -32.08
N GLU A 302 8.92 -23.77 -32.19
CA GLU A 302 10.11 -22.91 -32.19
C GLU A 302 10.68 -22.68 -30.79
N VAL A 303 9.83 -22.52 -29.77
CA VAL A 303 10.26 -22.42 -28.37
C VAL A 303 10.75 -23.79 -27.88
N MET A 304 10.05 -24.85 -28.28
CA MET A 304 10.40 -26.25 -27.97
C MET A 304 11.80 -26.63 -28.47
N ARG A 305 12.10 -26.29 -29.73
CA ARG A 305 13.39 -26.59 -30.36
C ARG A 305 14.54 -25.76 -29.79
N ARG A 306 14.30 -24.49 -29.43
CA ARG A 306 15.33 -23.58 -28.87
C ARG A 306 15.61 -23.83 -27.39
N LEU A 307 14.64 -24.33 -26.63
CA LEU A 307 14.79 -24.70 -25.21
C LEU A 307 15.16 -26.18 -24.99
N ASN A 308 15.28 -26.96 -26.08
CA ASN A 308 15.58 -28.40 -26.08
C ASN A 308 14.66 -29.21 -25.12
N LEU A 309 13.39 -28.80 -25.03
CA LEU A 309 12.41 -29.44 -24.17
C LEU A 309 11.95 -30.76 -24.81
N PRO A 310 11.88 -31.87 -24.06
CA PRO A 310 11.63 -33.19 -24.64
C PRO A 310 10.16 -33.41 -25.07
N ASP A 311 9.21 -32.57 -24.64
CA ASP A 311 7.78 -32.78 -24.90
C ASP A 311 7.03 -31.47 -25.17
N ARG A 312 6.21 -31.43 -26.24
CA ARG A 312 5.49 -30.23 -26.77
C ARG A 312 4.55 -29.55 -25.76
N GLN A 313 4.34 -30.18 -24.61
CA GLN A 313 3.28 -29.90 -23.66
C GLN A 313 3.86 -29.94 -22.25
N ALA A 314 4.05 -28.78 -21.62
CA ALA A 314 4.37 -28.74 -20.20
C ALA A 314 3.08 -28.89 -19.39
N MET A 315 3.01 -29.91 -18.55
CA MET A 315 1.85 -30.15 -17.67
C MET A 315 2.11 -29.50 -16.31
N VAL A 316 1.44 -28.39 -16.02
CA VAL A 316 1.53 -27.73 -14.72
C VAL A 316 0.61 -28.44 -13.73
N SER A 317 1.17 -29.20 -12.79
CA SER A 317 0.40 -30.17 -12.00
C SER A 317 0.36 -29.93 -10.48
N ASP A 318 1.02 -28.91 -9.92
CA ASP A 318 0.84 -28.55 -8.51
C ASP A 318 1.09 -27.06 -8.27
N PHE A 319 0.10 -26.38 -7.67
CA PHE A 319 0.10 -24.92 -7.47
C PHE A 319 0.25 -24.54 -5.99
N THR A 320 0.61 -25.50 -5.13
CA THR A 320 0.50 -25.31 -3.68
C THR A 320 1.79 -24.88 -3.00
N HIS A 321 2.96 -25.14 -3.61
CA HIS A 321 4.27 -24.84 -3.01
C HIS A 321 5.31 -24.29 -4.01
N GLY A 322 4.85 -23.73 -5.14
CA GLY A 322 5.71 -23.33 -6.26
C GLY A 322 5.35 -24.14 -7.50
N VAL A 323 5.43 -23.50 -8.65
CA VAL A 323 5.15 -24.13 -9.94
C VAL A 323 6.27 -25.13 -10.24
N VAL A 324 5.98 -26.43 -10.12
CA VAL A 324 6.87 -27.48 -10.62
C VAL A 324 6.55 -27.69 -12.09
N VAL A 325 7.45 -27.24 -12.97
CA VAL A 325 7.46 -27.67 -14.37
C VAL A 325 8.36 -28.90 -14.43
N ASP A 326 7.76 -30.08 -14.61
CA ASP A 326 8.53 -31.30 -14.83
C ASP A 326 9.10 -31.27 -16.26
N VAL A 327 10.30 -30.71 -16.38
CA VAL A 327 11.08 -30.75 -17.61
C VAL A 327 11.96 -31.98 -17.51
N GLY A 328 11.60 -33.05 -18.23
CA GLY A 328 12.28 -34.34 -18.17
C GLY A 328 13.71 -34.37 -18.76
N GLY A 329 14.62 -33.52 -18.29
CA GLY A 329 16.04 -33.52 -18.67
C GLY A 329 16.87 -32.46 -17.96
N GLU A 330 18.14 -32.78 -17.64
CA GLU A 330 19.15 -31.83 -17.15
C GLU A 330 19.39 -30.73 -18.20
N VAL A 331 19.12 -29.48 -17.84
CA VAL A 331 19.39 -28.32 -18.70
C VAL A 331 20.62 -27.59 -18.18
N ASP A 332 21.73 -27.67 -18.91
CA ASP A 332 22.99 -26.99 -18.60
C ASP A 332 22.93 -25.54 -19.11
N GLY A 333 23.13 -24.55 -18.22
CA GLY A 333 23.32 -23.15 -18.61
C GLY A 333 22.70 -22.12 -17.65
N THR A 334 23.55 -21.42 -16.91
CA THR A 334 23.25 -20.40 -15.88
C THR A 334 22.47 -19.16 -16.36
N VAL A 335 22.26 -18.98 -17.68
CA VAL A 335 21.43 -17.91 -18.26
C VAL A 335 19.93 -18.26 -18.24
N LEU A 336 19.59 -19.55 -18.27
CA LEU A 336 18.20 -20.03 -18.25
C LEU A 336 17.50 -19.76 -16.89
N GLY A 337 18.25 -19.88 -15.79
CA GLY A 337 17.70 -19.72 -14.44
C GLY A 337 17.17 -18.31 -14.20
N SER A 338 17.78 -17.27 -14.77
CA SER A 338 17.31 -15.89 -14.58
C SER A 338 16.14 -15.54 -15.50
N ALA A 339 16.14 -15.98 -16.76
CA ALA A 339 15.06 -15.66 -17.71
C ALA A 339 13.75 -16.38 -17.33
N VAL A 340 13.85 -17.63 -16.87
CA VAL A 340 12.71 -18.37 -16.30
C VAL A 340 12.29 -17.73 -14.97
N ALA A 341 13.22 -17.32 -14.10
CA ALA A 341 12.90 -16.59 -12.87
C ALA A 341 12.30 -15.20 -13.13
N ASP A 342 12.63 -14.55 -14.24
CA ASP A 342 12.12 -13.23 -14.63
C ASP A 342 10.77 -13.34 -15.33
N ALA A 343 10.51 -14.41 -16.09
CA ALA A 343 9.18 -14.80 -16.51
C ALA A 343 8.29 -15.16 -15.30
N PHE A 344 8.82 -15.90 -14.31
CA PHE A 344 8.12 -16.16 -13.04
C PHE A 344 7.87 -14.88 -12.24
N ARG A 345 8.84 -13.96 -12.18
CA ARG A 345 8.68 -12.65 -11.53
C ARG A 345 7.74 -11.74 -12.32
N ALA A 346 7.69 -11.83 -13.64
CA ALA A 346 6.74 -11.11 -14.48
C ALA A 346 5.32 -11.66 -14.32
N VAL A 347 5.13 -12.99 -14.22
CA VAL A 347 3.85 -13.61 -13.84
C VAL A 347 3.44 -13.19 -12.41
N HIS A 348 4.41 -13.08 -11.50
CA HIS A 348 4.18 -12.61 -10.14
C HIS A 348 3.85 -11.10 -10.07
N ARG A 349 4.42 -10.27 -10.97
CA ARG A 349 4.19 -8.82 -11.06
C ARG A 349 2.98 -8.42 -11.92
N ALA A 350 2.64 -9.19 -12.96
CA ALA A 350 1.55 -8.92 -13.91
C ALA A 350 0.14 -9.22 -13.35
N GLY A 351 0.03 -9.70 -12.12
CA GLY A 351 -1.24 -9.69 -11.39
C GLY A 351 -1.89 -11.04 -11.15
N VAL A 352 -1.10 -12.03 -10.73
CA VAL A 352 -1.60 -13.03 -9.79
C VAL A 352 -0.84 -12.86 -8.48
N ALA A 353 -1.29 -11.89 -7.67
CA ALA A 353 -1.34 -12.17 -6.24
C ALA A 353 -2.09 -13.51 -6.10
N PRO A 354 -1.68 -14.44 -5.21
CA PRO A 354 -2.23 -15.81 -5.12
C PRO A 354 -3.77 -15.93 -4.94
N GLY A 355 -4.51 -14.83 -4.93
CA GLY A 355 -5.89 -14.75 -4.52
C GLY A 355 -6.95 -14.55 -5.61
N ARG A 356 -6.72 -14.75 -6.92
CA ARG A 356 -7.80 -14.60 -7.93
C ARG A 356 -8.52 -15.90 -8.34
N ALA A 357 -7.81 -17.02 -8.50
CA ALA A 357 -8.47 -18.31 -8.79
C ALA A 357 -9.17 -18.92 -7.56
N ASN A 358 -8.77 -18.50 -6.36
CA ASN A 358 -9.41 -18.82 -5.07
C ASN A 358 -9.97 -17.55 -4.40
N ALA A 359 -10.25 -16.48 -5.15
CA ALA A 359 -10.83 -15.27 -4.57
C ALA A 359 -12.14 -15.63 -3.87
N ARG A 360 -12.18 -15.43 -2.56
CA ARG A 360 -13.44 -15.49 -1.82
C ARG A 360 -13.99 -14.08 -1.68
N TYR A 361 -15.29 -14.03 -1.59
CA TYR A 361 -16.07 -12.82 -1.50
C TYR A 361 -17.01 -13.00 -0.32
N LEU A 362 -17.23 -11.94 0.43
CA LEU A 362 -18.34 -11.90 1.36
C LEU A 362 -19.64 -11.90 0.55
N GLN A 363 -20.53 -12.82 0.89
CA GLN A 363 -21.72 -13.15 0.14
C GLN A 363 -22.94 -13.21 1.05
N ALA A 364 -24.11 -12.88 0.48
CA ALA A 364 -25.40 -13.08 1.09
C ALA A 364 -26.35 -13.88 0.18
N LEU A 365 -27.21 -14.66 0.82
CA LEU A 365 -28.37 -15.33 0.22
C LEU A 365 -29.58 -15.10 1.14
N VAL A 366 -30.72 -14.76 0.56
CA VAL A 366 -31.98 -14.69 1.29
C VAL A 366 -32.81 -15.94 0.98
N SER A 367 -33.42 -16.53 1.99
CA SER A 367 -34.34 -17.64 1.85
C SER A 367 -35.58 -17.44 2.73
N ASP A 368 -36.65 -18.12 2.37
CA ASP A 368 -37.85 -18.23 3.18
C ASP A 368 -37.63 -19.21 4.33
N GLN A 369 -37.88 -18.81 5.58
CA GLN A 369 -37.62 -19.69 6.72
C GLN A 369 -38.56 -20.90 6.76
N GLU A 370 -39.82 -20.77 6.31
CA GLU A 370 -40.82 -21.84 6.36
C GLU A 370 -40.63 -22.84 5.23
N THR A 371 -40.39 -22.34 4.01
CA THR A 371 -40.33 -23.17 2.80
C THR A 371 -38.90 -23.54 2.40
N GLY A 372 -37.89 -22.81 2.89
CA GLY A 372 -36.49 -22.91 2.45
C GLY A 372 -36.26 -22.39 1.03
N GLU A 373 -37.28 -21.78 0.40
CA GLU A 373 -37.18 -21.29 -0.96
C GLU A 373 -36.23 -20.09 -1.03
N ARG A 374 -35.28 -20.13 -1.95
CA ARG A 374 -34.31 -19.04 -2.15
C ARG A 374 -34.96 -17.84 -2.82
N ARG A 375 -34.50 -16.66 -2.44
CA ARG A 375 -35.05 -15.37 -2.82
C ARG A 375 -33.93 -14.48 -3.37
N LEU A 376 -33.93 -14.26 -4.69
CA LEU A 376 -32.91 -13.46 -5.38
C LEU A 376 -33.33 -12.00 -5.60
N HIS A 377 -34.64 -11.71 -5.58
CA HIS A 377 -35.14 -10.41 -6.00
C HIS A 377 -35.91 -9.65 -4.92
N ALA A 378 -36.59 -10.34 -4.00
CA ALA A 378 -37.37 -9.66 -2.95
C ALA A 378 -37.47 -10.47 -1.65
N PHE A 379 -37.51 -9.78 -0.51
CA PHE A 379 -37.89 -10.38 0.78
C PHE A 379 -39.38 -10.74 0.79
N ARG A 380 -39.75 -11.85 1.42
CA ARG A 380 -41.16 -12.26 1.53
C ARG A 380 -41.89 -11.40 2.55
N ALA A 381 -42.98 -10.79 2.11
CA ALA A 381 -43.84 -9.98 2.97
C ALA A 381 -44.60 -10.82 4.00
N GLY A 382 -44.68 -10.35 5.25
CA GLY A 382 -45.48 -10.97 6.30
C GLY A 382 -44.95 -12.33 6.80
N ALA A 383 -43.66 -12.60 6.61
CA ALA A 383 -43.02 -13.86 6.96
C ALA A 383 -41.58 -13.63 7.47
N ALA A 384 -41.03 -14.64 8.14
CA ALA A 384 -39.63 -14.68 8.51
C ALA A 384 -38.77 -15.08 7.32
N ASN A 385 -37.69 -14.33 7.09
CA ASN A 385 -36.73 -14.57 6.02
C ASN A 385 -35.36 -14.86 6.64
N ASP A 386 -34.71 -15.94 6.23
CA ASP A 386 -33.36 -16.26 6.67
C ASP A 386 -32.34 -15.60 5.74
N VAL A 387 -31.41 -14.84 6.32
CA VAL A 387 -30.30 -14.19 5.63
C VAL A 387 -29.03 -14.96 5.95
N HIS A 388 -28.52 -15.67 4.95
CA HIS A 388 -27.31 -16.46 5.03
C HIS A 388 -26.12 -15.60 4.63
N ILE A 389 -25.07 -15.60 5.45
CA ILE A 389 -23.82 -14.88 5.22
C ILE A 389 -22.67 -15.88 5.19
N ARG A 390 -21.80 -15.78 4.18
CA ARG A 390 -20.58 -16.59 4.09
C ARG A 390 -19.46 -15.87 3.37
N VAL A 391 -18.25 -16.39 3.51
CA VAL A 391 -17.08 -16.00 2.72
C VAL A 391 -16.73 -17.15 1.79
N GLY A 392 -16.89 -16.99 0.48
CA GLY A 392 -16.67 -18.07 -0.47
C GLY A 392 -16.45 -17.61 -1.90
N PRO A 393 -16.07 -18.53 -2.82
CA PRO A 393 -15.92 -18.20 -4.24
C PRO A 393 -17.25 -17.76 -4.84
N HIS A 394 -17.22 -16.96 -5.90
CA HIS A 394 -18.45 -16.53 -6.59
C HIS A 394 -19.37 -17.71 -6.92
N SER A 395 -20.66 -17.53 -6.68
CA SER A 395 -21.71 -18.50 -6.98
C SER A 395 -22.89 -17.75 -7.56
N ALA A 396 -23.49 -18.27 -8.63
CA ALA A 396 -24.66 -17.65 -9.27
C ALA A 396 -25.89 -17.58 -8.34
N GLU A 397 -25.89 -18.38 -7.27
CA GLU A 397 -27.00 -18.46 -6.31
C GLU A 397 -26.82 -17.48 -5.15
N TRP A 398 -25.70 -16.77 -5.08
CA TRP A 398 -25.36 -15.87 -3.99
C TRP A 398 -25.07 -14.48 -4.52
N HIS A 399 -25.58 -13.47 -3.82
CA HIS A 399 -25.14 -12.10 -4.05
C HIS A 399 -23.75 -11.99 -3.41
N GLY A 400 -22.70 -11.77 -4.21
CA GLY A 400 -21.32 -11.56 -3.73
C GLY A 400 -20.79 -10.17 -4.02
N LEU A 401 -20.02 -9.60 -3.09
CA LEU A 401 -19.37 -8.31 -3.31
C LEU A 401 -18.41 -8.38 -4.50
N ALA A 402 -18.24 -7.26 -5.20
CA ALA A 402 -17.22 -7.14 -6.25
C ALA A 402 -15.80 -7.10 -5.65
N THR A 403 -15.67 -6.56 -4.43
CA THR A 403 -14.40 -6.49 -3.71
C THR A 403 -14.10 -7.82 -3.01
N GLY A 404 -12.93 -8.39 -3.33
CA GLY A 404 -12.48 -9.65 -2.72
C GLY A 404 -12.28 -9.53 -1.22
N PHE A 405 -12.54 -10.65 -0.52
CA PHE A 405 -12.33 -10.77 0.92
C PHE A 405 -10.82 -10.70 1.25
N PRO A 406 -10.39 -9.94 2.27
CA PRO A 406 -8.97 -9.68 2.53
C PRO A 406 -8.28 -10.85 3.26
N GLU A 407 -8.21 -12.03 2.63
CA GLU A 407 -7.62 -13.25 3.19
C GLU A 407 -6.15 -13.13 3.57
N GLN A 408 -5.40 -12.26 2.89
CA GLN A 408 -3.99 -11.99 3.17
C GLN A 408 -3.75 -11.44 4.58
N SER A 409 -4.81 -10.96 5.24
CA SER A 409 -4.74 -10.45 6.61
C SER A 409 -4.97 -11.55 7.66
N LEU A 410 -5.28 -12.79 7.25
CA LEU A 410 -5.64 -13.88 8.14
C LEU A 410 -4.47 -14.81 8.43
N GLU A 411 -4.40 -15.28 9.67
CA GLU A 411 -3.46 -16.30 10.13
C GLU A 411 -4.20 -17.61 10.35
N PHE A 412 -4.02 -18.58 9.44
CA PHE A 412 -4.67 -19.89 9.54
C PHE A 412 -3.99 -20.78 10.59
N GLN A 413 -4.71 -21.06 11.67
CA GLN A 413 -4.32 -22.02 12.70
C GLN A 413 -4.92 -23.39 12.36
N ASP A 414 -4.11 -24.45 12.33
CA ASP A 414 -4.55 -25.81 11.98
C ASP A 414 -5.32 -25.95 10.65
N GLY A 415 -5.17 -24.99 9.74
CA GLY A 415 -5.82 -25.00 8.43
C GLY A 415 -7.18 -24.30 8.37
N GLU A 416 -7.62 -23.67 9.45
CA GLU A 416 -8.89 -22.93 9.51
C GLU A 416 -8.72 -21.58 10.24
N VAL A 417 -9.67 -20.68 10.04
CA VAL A 417 -9.76 -19.38 10.72
C VAL A 417 -11.18 -19.19 11.21
N ARG A 418 -11.34 -18.77 12.47
CA ARG A 418 -12.64 -18.38 13.01
C ARG A 418 -12.93 -16.92 12.71
N LEU A 419 -14.04 -16.64 12.08
CA LEU A 419 -14.55 -15.29 11.85
C LEU A 419 -15.83 -15.08 12.65
N THR A 420 -16.03 -13.86 13.14
CA THR A 420 -17.30 -13.46 13.76
C THR A 420 -18.11 -12.62 12.76
N VAL A 421 -19.35 -13.02 12.50
CA VAL A 421 -20.32 -12.25 11.72
C VAL A 421 -21.28 -11.55 12.68
N VAL A 422 -21.37 -10.23 12.57
CA VAL A 422 -22.32 -9.39 13.31
C VAL A 422 -23.34 -8.85 12.33
N PHE A 423 -24.63 -9.01 12.63
CA PHE A 423 -25.73 -8.64 11.76
C PHE A 423 -26.63 -7.59 12.41
N THR A 424 -26.94 -6.52 11.68
CA THR A 424 -27.79 -5.42 12.15
C THR A 424 -28.84 -5.09 11.11
N GLU A 425 -30.04 -4.71 11.56
CA GLU A 425 -31.15 -4.31 10.71
C GLU A 425 -31.48 -2.83 10.92
N GLU A 426 -31.72 -2.09 9.83
CA GLU A 426 -32.06 -0.67 9.88
C GLU A 426 -33.57 -0.46 10.13
N ARG A 427 -34.08 -0.98 11.25
CA ARG A 427 -35.48 -0.83 11.66
C ARG A 427 -35.59 -0.61 13.16
N GLU A 428 -36.43 0.34 13.57
CA GLU A 428 -36.58 0.76 14.98
C GLU A 428 -37.04 -0.38 15.93
N GLN A 429 -37.80 -1.34 15.37
CA GLN A 429 -38.38 -2.48 16.08
C GLN A 429 -37.62 -3.79 15.85
N ALA A 430 -36.52 -3.78 15.09
CA ALA A 430 -35.77 -5.00 14.81
C ALA A 430 -35.17 -5.59 16.09
N ALA A 431 -35.22 -6.91 16.17
CA ALA A 431 -34.51 -7.66 17.19
C ALA A 431 -32.99 -7.43 17.08
N LEU A 432 -32.30 -7.65 18.18
CA LEU A 432 -30.85 -7.65 18.20
C LEU A 432 -30.37 -9.08 17.91
N HIS A 433 -29.43 -9.21 16.98
CA HIS A 433 -28.86 -10.52 16.62
C HIS A 433 -27.60 -10.78 17.42
N GLU A 434 -27.47 -11.99 17.95
CA GLU A 434 -26.23 -12.43 18.58
C GLU A 434 -25.14 -12.65 17.52
N PRO A 435 -23.86 -12.32 17.81
CA PRO A 435 -22.76 -12.59 16.90
C PRO A 435 -22.64 -14.09 16.61
N MET A 436 -22.42 -14.45 15.34
CA MET A 436 -22.24 -15.84 14.92
C MET A 436 -20.80 -16.11 14.51
N ASN A 437 -20.24 -17.22 14.95
CA ASN A 437 -18.93 -17.67 14.52
C ASN A 437 -19.03 -18.53 13.27
N VAL A 438 -18.29 -18.18 12.22
CA VAL A 438 -18.11 -19.00 11.02
C VAL A 438 -16.67 -19.47 10.91
N THR A 439 -16.49 -20.67 10.40
CA THR A 439 -15.16 -21.26 10.20
C THR A 439 -14.80 -21.16 8.74
N LEU A 440 -13.70 -20.47 8.44
CA LEU A 440 -13.14 -20.32 7.10
C LEU A 440 -11.98 -21.31 6.93
N PRO A 441 -12.14 -22.41 6.19
CA PRO A 441 -11.05 -23.33 5.89
C PRO A 441 -10.00 -22.70 4.96
N ARG A 442 -8.82 -23.30 4.83
CA ARG A 442 -7.79 -22.84 3.85
C ARG A 442 -8.31 -22.78 2.41
N ARG A 443 -9.30 -23.61 2.05
CA ARG A 443 -9.90 -23.67 0.72
C ARG A 443 -11.41 -23.85 0.79
N GLY A 444 -12.13 -23.27 -0.15
CA GLY A 444 -13.59 -23.35 -0.21
C GLY A 444 -14.29 -22.30 0.64
N ALA A 445 -15.62 -22.37 0.67
CA ALA A 445 -16.43 -21.43 1.43
C ALA A 445 -16.30 -21.66 2.94
N SER A 446 -16.52 -20.59 3.71
CA SER A 446 -16.77 -20.72 5.15
C SER A 446 -18.07 -21.49 5.41
N SER A 447 -18.24 -21.93 6.65
CA SER A 447 -19.59 -22.21 7.16
C SER A 447 -20.49 -20.97 7.06
N GLU A 448 -21.80 -21.16 7.08
CA GLU A 448 -22.78 -20.08 6.97
C GLU A 448 -23.17 -19.54 8.34
N ALA A 449 -23.27 -18.22 8.46
CA ALA A 449 -24.02 -17.56 9.53
C ALA A 449 -25.42 -17.27 9.02
N VAL A 450 -26.45 -17.61 9.80
CA VAL A 450 -27.86 -17.48 9.39
C VAL A 450 -28.59 -16.59 10.39
N PHE A 451 -29.17 -15.51 9.90
CA PHE A 451 -29.92 -14.53 10.70
C PHE A 451 -31.36 -14.44 10.22
N THR A 452 -32.32 -14.59 11.13
CA THR A 452 -33.75 -14.54 10.78
C THR A 452 -34.29 -13.12 10.89
N VAL A 453 -34.81 -12.59 9.78
CA VAL A 453 -35.40 -11.26 9.67
C VAL A 453 -36.92 -11.36 9.57
N GLU A 454 -37.62 -10.87 10.59
CA GLU A 454 -39.08 -10.82 10.62
C GLU A 454 -39.61 -9.69 9.74
N VAL A 455 -40.28 -9.99 8.62
CA VAL A 455 -40.74 -8.98 7.66
C VAL A 455 -42.24 -8.76 7.78
N GLY A 456 -42.65 -7.52 8.07
CA GLY A 456 -44.05 -7.14 8.23
C GLY A 456 -44.81 -7.08 6.89
N PRO A 457 -46.14 -7.25 6.89
CA PRO A 457 -46.94 -7.25 5.65
C PRO A 457 -47.03 -5.88 4.97
N GLN A 458 -46.69 -4.79 5.67
CA GLN A 458 -46.73 -3.41 5.17
C GLN A 458 -45.34 -2.85 4.84
N GLU A 459 -44.29 -3.62 5.08
CA GLU A 459 -42.93 -3.18 4.78
C GLU A 459 -42.71 -3.16 3.27
N ARG A 460 -41.91 -2.20 2.81
CA ARG A 460 -41.67 -1.98 1.37
C ARG A 460 -40.23 -2.30 0.99
N GLU A 461 -39.31 -2.19 1.93
CA GLU A 461 -37.88 -2.33 1.73
C GLU A 461 -37.26 -2.81 3.04
N ILE A 462 -36.29 -3.71 2.93
CA ILE A 462 -35.46 -4.17 4.03
C ILE A 462 -34.04 -3.72 3.77
N ARG A 463 -33.37 -3.24 4.82
CA ARG A 463 -31.94 -2.94 4.83
C ARG A 463 -31.29 -3.57 6.04
N CYS A 464 -30.25 -4.33 5.78
CA CYS A 464 -29.46 -5.02 6.78
C CYS A 464 -27.98 -4.81 6.49
N THR A 465 -27.16 -4.93 7.51
CA THR A 465 -25.70 -4.90 7.38
C THR A 465 -25.09 -6.09 8.11
N ALA A 466 -24.23 -6.82 7.42
CA ALA A 466 -23.35 -7.83 7.99
C ALA A 466 -21.91 -7.29 8.06
N ARG A 467 -21.25 -7.44 9.20
CA ARG A 467 -19.84 -7.08 9.40
C ARG A 467 -19.06 -8.31 9.83
N VAL A 468 -17.93 -8.55 9.18
CA VAL A 468 -17.08 -9.73 9.45
C VAL A 468 -15.82 -9.30 10.18
N PHE A 469 -15.56 -9.96 11.31
CA PHE A 469 -14.42 -9.69 12.17
C PHE A 469 -13.50 -10.92 12.29
N HIS A 470 -12.22 -10.68 12.47
CA HIS A 470 -11.22 -11.67 12.90
C HIS A 470 -10.36 -11.05 14.00
N GLN A 471 -10.25 -11.71 15.16
CA GLN A 471 -9.48 -11.21 16.31
C GLN A 471 -9.78 -9.73 16.64
N ASN A 472 -11.06 -9.36 16.73
CA ASN A 472 -11.54 -7.98 16.95
C ASN A 472 -11.26 -6.95 15.84
N ARG A 473 -10.72 -7.35 14.69
CA ARG A 473 -10.52 -6.49 13.51
C ARG A 473 -11.62 -6.71 12.49
N GLN A 474 -12.31 -5.65 12.05
CA GLN A 474 -13.24 -5.70 10.94
C GLN A 474 -12.47 -5.90 9.63
N LEU A 475 -12.91 -6.89 8.85
CA LEU A 475 -12.31 -7.24 7.58
C LEU A 475 -13.12 -6.66 6.42
N GLN A 476 -14.43 -6.82 6.50
CA GLN A 476 -15.34 -6.40 5.44
C GLN A 476 -16.74 -6.12 6.01
N ARG A 477 -17.40 -5.12 5.41
CA ARG A 477 -18.81 -4.80 5.64
C ARG A 477 -19.60 -5.14 4.38
N LEU A 478 -20.79 -5.70 4.56
CA LEU A 478 -21.75 -6.04 3.53
C LEU A 478 -23.10 -5.42 3.89
N GLU A 479 -23.57 -4.49 3.09
CA GLU A 479 -24.93 -3.97 3.13
C GLU A 479 -25.82 -4.78 2.19
N ILE A 480 -27.00 -5.15 2.67
CA ILE A 480 -28.01 -5.92 1.95
C ILE A 480 -29.27 -5.07 1.93
N SER A 481 -29.75 -4.72 0.75
CA SER A 481 -30.96 -3.92 0.57
C SER A 481 -31.86 -4.56 -0.45
N GLY A 482 -33.17 -4.56 -0.25
CA GLY A 482 -34.08 -5.13 -1.23
C GLY A 482 -35.54 -4.82 -0.99
N PRO A 483 -36.37 -4.90 -2.04
CA PRO A 483 -37.81 -4.69 -1.92
C PRO A 483 -38.47 -5.86 -1.16
N VAL A 484 -39.65 -5.58 -0.59
CA VAL A 484 -40.52 -6.58 0.04
C VAL A 484 -41.67 -6.90 -0.92
N GLY A 485 -41.95 -8.18 -1.14
CA GLY A 485 -42.99 -8.62 -2.07
C GLY A 485 -43.50 -10.03 -1.83
N ALA A 486 -44.69 -10.34 -2.33
CA ALA A 486 -45.32 -11.65 -2.17
C ALA A 486 -44.67 -12.75 -3.04
N SER A 487 -44.06 -12.39 -4.19
CA SER A 487 -43.34 -13.32 -5.07
C SER A 487 -41.87 -12.91 -5.22
N ASP A 488 -41.00 -13.86 -5.58
CA ASP A 488 -39.57 -13.58 -5.81
C ASP A 488 -39.37 -13.05 -7.24
N ARG A 489 -39.81 -11.81 -7.45
CA ARG A 489 -39.65 -11.10 -8.71
C ARG A 489 -39.21 -9.69 -8.42
N ALA A 490 -38.39 -9.13 -9.32
CA ALA A 490 -38.01 -7.73 -9.26
C ALA A 490 -39.28 -6.85 -9.18
N VAL A 491 -39.31 -5.95 -8.19
CA VAL A 491 -40.42 -5.03 -7.99
C VAL A 491 -40.09 -3.75 -8.77
N GLY A 492 -40.49 -3.70 -10.04
CA GLY A 492 -40.10 -2.63 -10.96
C GLY A 492 -38.64 -2.81 -11.44
N ARG A 493 -37.77 -1.81 -11.17
CA ARG A 493 -36.31 -1.87 -11.43
C ARG A 493 -35.48 -2.19 -10.18
N ARG A 494 -36.12 -2.59 -9.08
CA ARG A 494 -35.47 -2.83 -7.79
C ARG A 494 -35.46 -4.32 -7.49
N GLU A 495 -34.33 -4.82 -7.01
CA GLU A 495 -34.11 -6.19 -6.57
C GLU A 495 -33.21 -6.20 -5.32
N ILE A 496 -32.95 -7.38 -4.75
CA ILE A 496 -31.99 -7.50 -3.66
C ILE A 496 -30.61 -7.16 -4.21
N ALA A 497 -30.04 -6.10 -3.68
CA ALA A 497 -28.74 -5.57 -4.02
C ALA A 497 -27.84 -5.62 -2.80
N ILE A 498 -26.56 -5.84 -3.05
CA ILE A 498 -25.54 -5.78 -2.02
C ILE A 498 -24.46 -4.77 -2.38
N ASN A 499 -23.94 -4.10 -1.37
CA ASN A 499 -22.80 -3.20 -1.46
C ASN A 499 -21.89 -3.46 -0.29
N GLY A 500 -20.63 -3.04 -0.36
CA GLY A 500 -19.71 -3.32 0.73
C GLY A 500 -18.35 -2.72 0.55
N GLU A 501 -17.63 -2.69 1.66
CA GLU A 501 -16.33 -2.04 1.79
C GLU A 501 -15.37 -3.00 2.49
N ALA A 502 -14.12 -3.02 2.03
CA ALA A 502 -13.03 -3.76 2.65
C ALA A 502 -12.15 -2.79 3.46
N PHE A 503 -11.77 -3.22 4.67
CA PHE A 503 -10.99 -2.41 5.59
C PHE A 503 -9.51 -2.80 5.51
N SER A 504 -8.60 -1.81 5.59
CA SER A 504 -7.17 -2.07 5.68
C SER A 504 -6.76 -2.37 7.11
N SER A 505 -5.79 -3.26 7.25
CA SER A 505 -5.39 -3.83 8.52
C SER A 505 -4.70 -2.81 9.44
N LEU A 506 -5.38 -2.40 10.51
CA LEU A 506 -4.70 -2.14 11.80
C LEU A 506 -4.18 -3.49 12.34
N ALA A 507 -3.13 -3.53 13.19
CA ALA A 507 -2.86 -4.78 13.93
C ALA A 507 -4.12 -5.25 14.62
N ALA A 508 -4.31 -6.57 14.62
CA ALA A 508 -5.26 -7.22 15.50
C ALA A 508 -5.06 -6.66 16.92
N PRO A 509 -6.12 -6.15 17.54
CA PRO A 509 -6.06 -5.87 18.94
C PRO A 509 -5.63 -7.11 19.74
N PRO A 510 -4.85 -6.94 20.83
CA PRO A 510 -4.46 -8.08 21.66
C PRO A 510 -5.72 -8.80 22.14
N SER A 511 -5.64 -10.13 22.23
CA SER A 511 -6.76 -10.91 22.73
C SER A 511 -7.02 -10.53 24.19
N PRO A 512 -8.28 -10.53 24.68
CA PRO A 512 -8.56 -10.50 26.12
C PRO A 512 -7.78 -11.58 26.91
N ASP A 513 -7.31 -12.62 26.21
CA ASP A 513 -6.54 -13.73 26.76
C ASP A 513 -5.03 -13.45 26.93
N ASP A 514 -4.51 -12.30 26.46
CA ASP A 514 -3.09 -11.91 26.56
C ASP A 514 -2.65 -11.48 27.99
N GLY A 515 -3.26 -12.05 29.02
CA GLY A 515 -2.77 -11.98 30.40
C GLY A 515 -3.19 -10.74 31.22
N GLY A 516 -4.13 -9.93 30.74
CA GLY A 516 -4.68 -8.79 31.49
C GLY A 516 -6.21 -8.77 31.44
N SER A 517 -6.86 -8.26 32.49
CA SER A 517 -8.31 -8.01 32.53
C SER A 517 -8.74 -6.97 31.48
N ALA A 518 -8.64 -7.25 30.19
CA ALA A 518 -9.01 -6.35 29.11
C ALA A 518 -10.38 -6.74 28.54
N ALA A 519 -11.16 -5.73 28.14
CA ALA A 519 -12.43 -5.93 27.43
C ALA A 519 -12.43 -5.13 26.13
N VAL A 520 -13.15 -5.62 25.12
CA VAL A 520 -13.31 -4.94 23.83
C VAL A 520 -14.78 -4.58 23.61
N ILE A 521 -15.04 -3.36 23.16
CA ILE A 521 -16.34 -2.90 22.68
C ILE A 521 -16.15 -2.51 21.22
N ARG A 522 -16.76 -3.27 20.31
CA ARG A 522 -16.81 -3.00 18.88
C ARG A 522 -18.07 -2.21 18.58
N ILE A 523 -17.95 -0.93 18.29
CA ILE A 523 -19.07 -0.09 17.88
C ILE A 523 -19.42 -0.46 16.44
N VAL A 524 -20.66 -0.89 16.26
CA VAL A 524 -21.18 -1.40 14.98
C VAL A 524 -21.90 -0.28 14.24
N ASP A 525 -22.66 0.50 14.97
CA ASP A 525 -23.34 1.72 14.55
C ASP A 525 -23.51 2.65 15.78
N ASP A 526 -24.21 3.77 15.63
CA ASP A 526 -24.36 4.76 16.70
C ASP A 526 -25.01 4.22 17.98
N GLU A 527 -25.88 3.21 17.89
CA GLU A 527 -26.63 2.67 19.04
C GLU A 527 -26.25 1.23 19.37
N THR A 528 -25.58 0.52 18.47
CA THR A 528 -25.28 -0.91 18.57
C THR A 528 -23.78 -1.16 18.70
N ALA A 529 -23.39 -2.03 19.62
CA ALA A 529 -22.03 -2.48 19.79
C ALA A 529 -21.99 -3.99 20.09
N VAL A 530 -20.84 -4.62 19.85
CA VAL A 530 -20.53 -5.98 20.31
C VAL A 530 -19.51 -5.92 21.42
N ILE A 531 -19.84 -6.53 22.55
CA ILE A 531 -18.99 -6.58 23.74
C ILE A 531 -18.29 -7.92 23.80
N VAL A 532 -16.96 -7.89 23.89
CA VAL A 532 -16.10 -9.08 23.98
C VAL A 532 -15.40 -9.10 25.33
N THR A 533 -15.66 -10.15 26.12
CA THR A 533 -15.04 -10.36 27.44
C THR A 533 -14.74 -11.83 27.66
N GLY A 534 -13.48 -12.21 27.96
CA GLY A 534 -13.12 -13.58 28.37
C GLY A 534 -13.64 -14.67 27.43
N GLY A 535 -13.54 -14.45 26.11
CA GLY A 535 -13.99 -15.38 25.08
C GLY A 535 -15.50 -15.38 24.76
N SER A 536 -16.33 -14.60 25.49
CA SER A 536 -17.75 -14.40 25.15
C SER A 536 -17.96 -13.12 24.35
N GLU A 537 -18.81 -13.18 23.34
CA GLU A 537 -19.26 -12.02 22.55
C GLU A 537 -20.77 -11.88 22.68
N ALA A 538 -21.28 -10.66 22.87
CA ALA A 538 -22.72 -10.41 22.75
C ALA A 538 -23.00 -9.02 22.19
N SER A 539 -24.12 -8.91 21.49
CA SER A 539 -24.60 -7.64 20.95
C SER A 539 -25.32 -6.83 22.01
N VAL A 540 -25.11 -5.52 21.99
CA VAL A 540 -25.74 -4.54 22.88
C VAL A 540 -26.30 -3.39 22.06
N ARG A 541 -27.56 -3.02 22.31
CA ARG A 541 -28.19 -1.81 21.75
C ARG A 541 -28.62 -0.85 22.84
N ILE A 542 -28.15 0.39 22.74
CA ILE A 542 -28.49 1.51 23.63
C ILE A 542 -29.17 2.57 22.79
N LYS A 543 -30.51 2.59 22.86
CA LYS A 543 -31.34 3.62 22.22
C LYS A 543 -31.09 4.99 22.85
N ASP A 544 -31.34 6.04 22.07
CA ASP A 544 -31.29 7.44 22.50
C ASP A 544 -29.90 7.87 22.99
N LEU A 545 -28.84 7.24 22.47
CA LEU A 545 -27.48 7.51 22.90
C LEU A 545 -27.08 8.97 22.62
N ASP A 546 -27.60 9.57 21.54
CA ASP A 546 -27.39 10.98 21.22
C ASP A 546 -28.00 11.93 22.25
N GLU A 547 -29.15 11.59 22.84
CA GLU A 547 -29.71 12.38 23.94
C GLU A 547 -28.81 12.30 25.18
N LEU A 548 -28.27 11.12 25.49
CA LEU A 548 -27.30 10.95 26.57
C LEU A 548 -26.02 11.76 26.32
N ARG A 549 -25.47 11.68 25.11
CA ARG A 549 -24.30 12.48 24.67
C ARG A 549 -24.60 13.98 24.86
N ALA A 550 -25.79 14.44 24.47
CA ALA A 550 -26.22 15.83 24.65
C ALA A 550 -26.29 16.23 26.13
N ARG A 551 -26.88 15.40 26.99
CA ARG A 551 -26.96 15.66 28.44
C ARG A 551 -25.58 15.71 29.12
N ILE A 552 -24.67 14.83 28.75
CA ILE A 552 -23.28 14.83 29.25
C ILE A 552 -22.59 16.13 28.83
N ARG A 553 -22.73 16.52 27.56
CA ARG A 553 -22.17 17.77 27.02
C ARG A 553 -22.74 19.00 27.73
N ASP A 554 -24.04 19.03 27.99
CA ASP A 554 -24.68 20.15 28.68
C ASP A 554 -24.23 20.25 30.14
N ASN A 555 -24.04 19.12 30.83
CA ASN A 555 -23.45 19.10 32.18
C ASN A 555 -22.02 19.66 32.18
N LEU A 556 -21.20 19.23 31.23
CA LEU A 556 -19.82 19.73 31.09
C LEU A 556 -19.81 21.23 30.76
N ARG A 557 -20.63 21.69 29.81
CA ARG A 557 -20.79 23.12 29.47
C ARG A 557 -21.26 23.96 30.65
N ALA A 558 -22.18 23.44 31.46
CA ALA A 558 -22.65 24.13 32.65
C ALA A 558 -21.53 24.33 33.69
N ALA A 559 -20.62 23.35 33.84
CA ALA A 559 -19.45 23.50 34.71
C ALA A 559 -18.46 24.54 34.16
N VAL A 560 -18.17 24.51 32.86
CA VAL A 560 -17.36 25.53 32.17
C VAL A 560 -17.93 26.93 32.41
N ASN A 561 -19.24 27.12 32.24
CA ASN A 561 -19.87 28.41 32.49
C ASN A 561 -19.82 28.84 33.96
N ALA A 562 -19.97 27.90 34.90
CA ALA A 562 -19.86 28.19 36.33
C ALA A 562 -18.44 28.64 36.71
N ASP A 563 -17.41 28.01 36.14
CA ASP A 563 -16.01 28.38 36.34
C ASP A 563 -15.71 29.77 35.76
N ALA A 564 -16.23 30.07 34.56
CA ALA A 564 -16.09 31.41 33.96
C ALA A 564 -16.72 32.50 34.83
N VAL A 565 -17.89 32.23 35.43
CA VAL A 565 -18.55 33.15 36.37
C VAL A 565 -17.73 33.31 37.65
N ALA A 566 -17.14 32.23 38.18
CA ALA A 566 -16.28 32.29 39.36
C ALA A 566 -14.99 33.10 39.11
N GLU A 567 -14.35 32.94 37.94
CA GLU A 567 -13.17 33.74 37.54
C GLU A 567 -13.49 35.23 37.41
N LEU A 568 -14.69 35.59 36.92
CA LEU A 568 -15.12 36.98 36.78
C LEU A 568 -15.47 37.64 38.12
N ALA A 569 -15.69 36.87 39.18
CA ALA A 569 -16.16 37.37 40.47
C ALA A 569 -15.05 37.92 41.40
N ALA A 570 -13.78 37.95 40.95
CA ALA A 570 -12.61 38.56 41.61
C ALA A 570 -12.48 38.25 43.13
N ASP A 571 -11.59 37.30 43.46
CA ASP A 571 -11.23 36.79 44.82
C ASP A 571 -11.94 35.51 45.31
N GLY A 572 -12.59 34.75 44.43
CA GLY A 572 -13.13 33.41 44.77
C GLY A 572 -12.12 32.26 44.59
N PRO A 573 -12.14 31.20 45.43
CA PRO A 573 -11.18 30.09 45.35
C PRO A 573 -11.49 29.17 44.16
N GLY A 574 -10.69 29.24 43.09
CA GLY A 574 -10.62 28.20 42.04
C GLY A 574 -11.94 27.86 41.32
N PRO A 575 -11.93 26.86 40.42
CA PRO A 575 -13.14 26.37 39.74
C PRO A 575 -14.21 25.90 40.74
N ALA A 576 -15.48 26.02 40.34
CA ALA A 576 -16.64 25.69 41.16
C ALA A 576 -16.57 24.25 41.69
N ALA A 577 -17.07 24.02 42.90
CA ALA A 577 -16.94 22.76 43.63
C ALA A 577 -17.14 21.50 42.73
N PRO A 578 -16.09 20.67 42.53
CA PRO A 578 -16.12 19.52 41.61
C PRO A 578 -17.27 18.56 41.91
N ASP A 579 -17.79 18.59 43.13
CA ASP A 579 -19.03 17.98 43.60
C ASP A 579 -20.20 18.07 42.62
N ARG A 580 -20.54 19.26 42.09
CA ARG A 580 -21.77 19.42 41.30
C ARG A 580 -21.65 18.76 39.94
N LEU A 581 -20.53 18.98 39.25
CA LEU A 581 -20.29 18.36 37.95
C LEU A 581 -20.16 16.85 38.09
N LEU A 582 -19.29 16.38 38.98
CA LEU A 582 -19.04 14.94 39.14
C LEU A 582 -20.29 14.20 39.62
N ARG A 583 -21.16 14.83 40.43
CA ARG A 583 -22.48 14.28 40.73
C ARG A 583 -23.37 14.19 39.50
N GLY A 584 -23.50 15.28 38.73
CA GLY A 584 -24.33 15.30 37.52
C GLY A 584 -23.88 14.26 36.48
N LEU A 585 -22.57 14.16 36.24
CA LEU A 585 -21.98 13.15 35.37
C LEU A 585 -22.19 11.74 35.92
N ALA A 586 -22.08 11.53 37.23
CA ALA A 586 -22.29 10.21 37.84
C ALA A 586 -23.76 9.74 37.73
N GLN A 587 -24.72 10.66 37.76
CA GLN A 587 -26.14 10.34 37.53
C GLN A 587 -26.36 9.85 36.09
N GLN A 588 -25.85 10.60 35.09
CA GLN A 588 -25.94 10.18 33.67
C GLN A 588 -25.17 8.87 33.43
N GLY A 589 -23.97 8.78 33.99
CA GLY A 589 -23.10 7.61 33.92
C GLY A 589 -23.67 6.35 34.55
N SER A 590 -24.50 6.49 35.59
CA SER A 590 -25.17 5.35 36.24
C SER A 590 -26.24 4.75 35.34
N PHE A 591 -26.99 5.57 34.58
CA PHE A 591 -27.95 5.05 33.59
C PHE A 591 -27.25 4.24 32.50
N LEU A 592 -26.11 4.75 32.02
CA LEU A 592 -25.30 4.02 31.03
C LEU A 592 -24.76 2.71 31.60
N PHE A 593 -24.25 2.73 32.84
CA PHE A 593 -23.80 1.53 33.53
C PHE A 593 -24.92 0.50 33.71
N ASP A 594 -26.09 0.92 34.19
CA ASP A 594 -27.24 0.05 34.39
C ASP A 594 -27.65 -0.62 33.08
N ARG A 595 -27.59 0.13 31.96
CA ARG A 595 -27.91 -0.43 30.65
C ARG A 595 -26.89 -1.46 30.17
N LEU A 596 -25.60 -1.20 30.40
CA LEU A 596 -24.52 -2.17 30.10
C LEU A 596 -24.56 -3.41 31.01
N GLU A 597 -24.92 -3.26 32.29
CA GLU A 597 -25.01 -4.37 33.26
C GLU A 597 -26.23 -5.26 33.00
N GLN A 598 -27.39 -4.70 32.64
CA GLN A 598 -28.60 -5.45 32.26
C GLN A 598 -28.38 -6.44 31.11
N LEU A 599 -27.36 -6.19 30.30
CA LEU A 599 -27.00 -7.00 29.14
C LEU A 599 -25.99 -8.12 29.47
N GLY A 600 -25.68 -8.33 30.76
CA GLY A 600 -25.03 -9.56 31.25
C GLY A 600 -23.49 -9.54 31.30
N HIS A 601 -22.84 -8.42 30.97
CA HIS A 601 -21.37 -8.37 30.86
C HIS A 601 -20.66 -8.01 32.17
N ALA A 602 -20.68 -8.92 33.14
CA ALA A 602 -19.97 -8.73 34.42
C ALA A 602 -18.44 -8.54 34.26
N GLY A 603 -17.86 -8.93 33.12
CA GLY A 603 -16.45 -8.77 32.79
C GLY A 603 -16.00 -7.31 32.66
N LEU A 604 -16.84 -6.43 32.11
CA LEU A 604 -16.50 -5.03 31.85
C LEU A 604 -16.07 -4.28 33.12
N ARG A 605 -16.78 -4.50 34.22
CA ARG A 605 -16.53 -3.83 35.49
C ARG A 605 -15.18 -4.21 36.11
N LYS A 606 -14.69 -5.43 35.84
CA LYS A 606 -13.41 -5.92 36.37
C LYS A 606 -12.24 -5.58 35.45
N ALA A 607 -12.50 -4.99 34.29
CA ALA A 607 -11.47 -4.69 33.34
C ALA A 607 -10.51 -3.61 33.88
N ALA A 608 -9.21 -3.78 33.64
CA ALA A 608 -8.19 -2.76 33.90
C ALA A 608 -8.08 -1.79 32.71
N SER A 609 -8.36 -2.30 31.51
CA SER A 609 -8.40 -1.55 30.26
C SER A 609 -9.64 -1.92 29.43
N LEU A 610 -10.15 -0.94 28.72
CA LEU A 610 -11.25 -1.07 27.79
C LEU A 610 -10.76 -0.59 26.43
N GLN A 611 -10.91 -1.44 25.42
CA GLN A 611 -10.65 -1.05 24.05
C GLN A 611 -11.96 -0.83 23.31
N VAL A 612 -12.04 0.28 22.61
CA VAL A 612 -13.20 0.70 21.83
C VAL A 612 -12.74 0.74 20.38
N VAL A 613 -13.38 -0.05 19.54
CA VAL A 613 -13.09 -0.14 18.11
C VAL A 613 -14.31 0.38 17.36
N SER A 614 -14.14 1.40 16.54
CA SER A 614 -15.21 2.03 15.75
C SER A 614 -14.79 2.12 14.29
N ALA A 615 -15.75 2.16 13.36
CA ALA A 615 -15.46 2.47 11.96
C ALA A 615 -15.16 3.96 11.78
N GLU A 616 -15.82 4.83 12.55
CA GLU A 616 -15.60 6.27 12.48
C GLU A 616 -15.28 6.87 13.85
N ALA A 617 -14.41 7.89 13.87
CA ALA A 617 -14.04 8.58 15.12
C ALA A 617 -15.21 9.29 15.81
N ALA A 618 -16.28 9.58 15.06
CA ALA A 618 -17.45 10.29 15.54
C ALA A 618 -18.48 9.38 16.22
N GLU A 619 -18.39 8.06 16.02
CA GLU A 619 -19.20 7.04 16.70
C GLU A 619 -18.74 6.92 18.17
N LEU A 620 -18.90 8.00 18.93
CA LEU A 620 -18.32 8.15 20.25
C LEU A 620 -19.31 7.70 21.33
N TRP A 621 -19.16 6.46 21.79
CA TRP A 621 -19.80 6.07 23.04
C TRP A 621 -19.11 6.76 24.23
N PRO A 622 -19.86 7.43 25.14
CA PRO A 622 -19.31 8.23 26.23
C PRO A 622 -18.83 7.36 27.41
N LEU A 623 -17.96 6.40 27.13
CA LEU A 623 -17.54 5.34 28.05
C LEU A 623 -16.71 5.85 29.23
N GLU A 624 -16.06 7.01 29.14
CA GLU A 624 -15.39 7.68 30.26
C GLU A 624 -16.33 7.96 31.42
N PHE A 625 -17.59 8.26 31.08
CA PHE A 625 -18.59 8.76 32.00
C PHE A 625 -19.39 7.63 32.65
N VAL A 626 -19.22 6.38 32.21
CA VAL A 626 -19.85 5.22 32.87
C VAL A 626 -19.47 5.23 34.35
N TYR A 627 -20.49 5.18 35.20
CA TYR A 627 -20.33 5.29 36.65
C TYR A 627 -20.92 4.07 37.35
N ASP A 628 -20.05 3.18 37.85
CA ASP A 628 -20.46 1.88 38.38
C ASP A 628 -20.49 1.80 39.92
N TYR A 629 -20.46 2.96 40.58
CA TYR A 629 -20.56 3.06 42.04
C TYR A 629 -21.99 3.26 42.52
N GLY A 630 -22.97 3.25 41.61
CA GLY A 630 -24.40 3.32 41.89
C GLY A 630 -24.95 4.75 41.93
N TYR A 631 -26.23 4.90 41.57
CA TYR A 631 -26.88 6.20 41.35
C TYR A 631 -26.79 7.14 42.57
N PRO A 632 -26.18 8.34 42.43
CA PRO A 632 -26.07 9.30 43.53
C PRO A 632 -27.32 10.16 43.69
N SER A 633 -27.65 10.46 44.94
CA SER A 633 -28.73 11.40 45.32
C SER A 633 -28.38 12.84 44.89
N ASP A 634 -29.37 13.71 44.74
CA ASP A 634 -29.17 15.11 44.34
C ASP A 634 -28.33 15.94 45.33
N THR A 635 -28.23 15.46 46.58
CA THR A 635 -27.43 16.08 47.64
C THR A 635 -26.11 15.37 47.90
N ALA A 636 -25.74 14.40 47.06
CA ALA A 636 -24.52 13.63 47.23
C ALA A 636 -23.28 14.54 47.18
N ARG A 637 -22.31 14.26 48.07
CA ARG A 637 -21.02 14.94 48.14
C ARG A 637 -19.89 14.05 47.65
N LEU A 638 -18.73 14.61 47.32
CA LEU A 638 -17.56 13.78 47.06
C LEU A 638 -17.19 12.96 48.30
N CYS A 639 -16.64 11.76 48.10
CA CYS A 639 -16.15 10.95 49.21
C CYS A 639 -15.02 11.66 49.95
N SER A 640 -14.93 11.51 51.27
CA SER A 640 -13.91 12.21 52.07
C SER A 640 -12.46 11.95 51.62
N GLY A 641 -12.19 10.79 51.01
CA GLY A 641 -10.87 10.43 50.48
C GLY A 641 -10.67 10.70 48.99
N TRP A 642 -11.47 11.55 48.34
CA TRP A 642 -11.47 11.66 46.87
C TRP A 642 -10.13 12.13 46.28
N GLN A 643 -9.43 13.09 46.90
CA GLN A 643 -8.12 13.57 46.41
C GLN A 643 -7.07 12.45 46.46
N ARG A 644 -6.91 11.82 47.63
CA ARG A 644 -6.04 10.66 47.80
C ARG A 644 -6.42 9.51 46.85
N ALA A 645 -7.70 9.35 46.57
CA ALA A 645 -8.17 8.33 45.65
C ALA A 645 -7.76 8.60 44.21
N LEU A 646 -7.77 9.86 43.77
CA LEU A 646 -7.24 10.27 42.47
C LEU A 646 -5.73 10.10 42.39
N GLU A 647 -4.99 10.45 43.45
CA GLU A 647 -3.52 10.30 43.50
C GLU A 647 -3.07 8.84 43.47
N THR A 648 -3.75 7.97 44.25
CA THR A 648 -3.33 6.57 44.43
C THR A 648 -4.05 5.59 43.50
N GLY A 649 -5.12 6.02 42.83
CA GLY A 649 -6.01 5.14 42.07
C GLY A 649 -6.83 4.17 42.94
N THR A 650 -6.82 4.31 44.27
CA THR A 650 -7.53 3.40 45.18
C THR A 650 -8.39 4.16 46.19
N CYS A 651 -9.54 3.59 46.57
CA CYS A 651 -10.41 4.19 47.59
C CYS A 651 -11.08 3.10 48.42
N SER A 652 -11.37 3.41 49.68
CA SER A 652 -12.17 2.55 50.57
C SER A 652 -13.67 2.53 50.22
N CYS A 653 -14.13 3.47 49.38
CA CYS A 653 -15.49 3.50 48.90
C CYS A 653 -15.80 2.25 48.07
N ARG A 654 -16.73 1.42 48.55
CA ARG A 654 -17.14 0.21 47.82
C ARG A 654 -18.24 0.51 46.80
N PRO A 655 -18.15 -0.04 45.58
CA PRO A 655 -19.29 -0.05 44.67
C PRO A 655 -20.43 -0.88 45.28
N SER A 656 -21.66 -0.40 45.14
CA SER A 656 -22.86 -1.02 45.72
C SER A 656 -23.86 -1.27 44.61
N ARG A 657 -24.35 -2.51 44.52
CA ARG A 657 -25.40 -2.92 43.57
C ARG A 657 -26.82 -2.62 44.06
N ARG A 658 -27.01 -2.30 45.35
CA ARG A 658 -28.35 -2.12 45.89
C ARG A 658 -28.86 -0.72 45.56
N PRO A 659 -30.00 -0.59 44.86
CA PRO A 659 -30.72 0.67 44.79
C PRO A 659 -31.05 1.09 46.22
N THR A 660 -30.48 2.21 46.65
CA THR A 660 -30.89 2.86 47.89
C THR A 660 -32.09 3.72 47.56
N VAL A 661 -33.18 3.61 48.33
CA VAL A 661 -34.43 4.37 48.15
C VAL A 661 -34.19 5.88 48.01
N ASN A 662 -33.11 6.41 48.59
CA ASN A 662 -32.74 7.83 48.54
C ASN A 662 -31.47 8.14 47.72
N GLY A 663 -31.01 7.21 46.86
CA GLY A 663 -29.72 7.33 46.17
C GLY A 663 -28.50 7.32 47.10
N ARG A 664 -27.30 7.22 46.54
CA ARG A 664 -26.06 7.27 47.34
C ARG A 664 -25.79 8.71 47.79
N ARG A 665 -25.36 8.86 49.05
CA ARG A 665 -24.96 10.17 49.62
C ARG A 665 -23.55 10.60 49.19
N THR A 666 -22.82 9.74 48.48
CA THR A 666 -21.41 9.93 48.19
C THR A 666 -21.09 9.61 46.74
N VAL A 667 -20.30 10.46 46.10
CA VAL A 667 -19.72 10.30 44.77
C VAL A 667 -18.23 10.07 44.90
N CYS A 668 -17.70 8.99 44.34
CA CYS A 668 -16.26 8.73 44.30
C CYS A 668 -15.78 8.88 42.85
N PRO A 669 -14.78 9.73 42.55
CA PRO A 669 -14.28 9.88 41.18
C PRO A 669 -13.80 8.56 40.54
N LEU A 670 -13.31 7.61 41.34
CA LEU A 670 -12.91 6.27 40.85
C LEU A 670 -14.09 5.38 40.41
N GLY A 671 -15.34 5.83 40.59
CA GLY A 671 -16.50 5.18 39.99
C GLY A 671 -16.61 5.43 38.49
N PHE A 672 -15.97 6.49 37.97
CA PHE A 672 -15.90 6.75 36.54
C PHE A 672 -14.88 5.84 35.87
N TRP A 673 -15.29 5.17 34.81
CA TRP A 673 -14.42 4.31 34.00
C TRP A 673 -13.23 5.06 33.43
N GLY A 674 -13.41 6.29 32.94
CA GLY A 674 -12.32 7.11 32.43
C GLY A 674 -11.31 7.55 33.50
N VAL A 675 -11.68 7.52 34.79
CA VAL A 675 -10.75 7.83 35.89
C VAL A 675 -10.09 6.55 36.40
N ARG A 676 -10.79 5.42 36.40
CA ARG A 676 -10.29 4.16 36.95
C ARG A 676 -9.44 3.35 35.97
N MET A 677 -9.87 3.27 34.72
CA MET A 677 -9.39 2.32 33.71
C MET A 677 -8.70 3.07 32.56
N VAL A 678 -7.89 2.36 31.78
CA VAL A 678 -7.43 2.86 30.48
C VAL A 678 -8.55 2.66 29.47
N ILE A 679 -8.96 3.70 28.75
CA ILE A 679 -9.91 3.58 27.64
C ILE A 679 -9.15 3.90 26.34
N GLU A 680 -9.00 2.91 25.49
CA GLU A 680 -8.34 3.00 24.20
C GLU A 680 -9.39 3.15 23.10
N ARG A 681 -9.24 4.14 22.21
CA ARG A 681 -10.12 4.33 21.05
C ARG A 681 -9.38 4.11 19.74
N ARG A 682 -9.74 3.06 19.03
CA ARG A 682 -9.28 2.77 17.68
C ARG A 682 -10.38 3.08 16.68
N VAL A 683 -9.95 3.69 15.58
CA VAL A 683 -10.80 3.97 14.41
C VAL A 683 -10.27 3.10 13.27
N GLU A 684 -11.05 2.12 12.86
CA GLU A 684 -10.74 1.25 11.73
C GLU A 684 -10.84 2.06 10.44
N ARG A 685 -9.91 1.82 9.51
CA ARG A 685 -9.80 2.63 8.30
C ARG A 685 -10.29 1.83 7.10
N ALA A 686 -11.31 2.37 6.44
CA ALA A 686 -11.62 1.95 5.08
C ALA A 686 -10.41 2.28 4.18
N ARG A 687 -10.10 1.41 3.21
CA ARG A 687 -9.03 1.67 2.23
C ARG A 687 -9.38 2.92 1.41
N LEU A 688 -8.87 4.08 1.81
CA LEU A 688 -8.88 5.31 1.03
C LEU A 688 -7.54 5.45 0.30
N ASP A 689 -7.43 4.88 -0.90
CA ASP A 689 -6.28 4.96 -1.83
C ASP A 689 -4.87 4.65 -1.28
N HIS A 690 -4.02 4.08 -2.15
CA HIS A 690 -2.72 3.48 -1.83
C HIS A 690 -1.61 4.41 -1.30
N THR A 691 -1.92 5.61 -0.81
CA THR A 691 -0.93 6.65 -0.46
C THR A 691 -0.77 6.91 1.04
N VAL A 692 -1.59 6.30 1.91
CA VAL A 692 -1.48 6.48 3.36
C VAL A 692 -0.47 5.49 3.93
N VAL A 693 0.73 5.97 4.27
CA VAL A 693 1.70 5.21 5.08
C VAL A 693 1.20 5.23 6.53
N GLU A 694 0.58 4.13 6.94
CA GLU A 694 0.10 3.93 8.31
C GLU A 694 1.27 3.69 9.27
N ALA A 695 1.11 4.15 10.52
CA ALA A 695 2.04 3.82 11.59
C ALA A 695 1.99 2.30 11.80
N ALA A 696 3.15 1.66 11.84
CA ALA A 696 3.22 0.25 12.19
C ALA A 696 2.57 0.07 13.58
N PRO A 697 1.71 -0.94 13.75
CA PRO A 697 1.13 -1.21 15.05
C PRO A 697 2.23 -1.51 16.06
N PRO A 698 2.10 -1.06 17.31
CA PRO A 698 3.14 -1.28 18.28
C PRO A 698 3.29 -2.77 18.60
N ASP A 699 4.46 -3.32 18.32
CA ASP A 699 4.94 -4.57 18.92
C ASP A 699 5.50 -4.31 20.33
N ALA A 700 5.91 -5.35 21.06
CA ALA A 700 6.49 -5.21 22.40
C ALA A 700 7.77 -4.34 22.44
N ALA A 701 8.37 -4.01 21.28
CA ALA A 701 9.54 -3.15 21.14
C ALA A 701 9.20 -1.72 20.65
N SER A 702 7.94 -1.45 20.31
CA SER A 702 7.52 -0.19 19.69
C SER A 702 7.27 0.88 20.75
N ALA A 703 8.14 1.88 20.76
CA ALA A 703 8.01 3.05 21.62
C ALA A 703 7.93 4.35 20.83
N LEU A 704 7.17 5.27 21.39
CA LEU A 704 7.19 6.66 21.00
C LEU A 704 8.49 7.30 21.48
N ARG A 705 8.92 8.32 20.73
CA ARG A 705 10.09 9.09 21.10
C ARG A 705 9.95 9.67 22.51
N PRO A 706 11.05 9.71 23.27
CA PRO A 706 11.13 10.47 24.49
C PRO A 706 10.57 11.89 24.33
N VAL A 707 9.67 12.32 25.22
CA VAL A 707 9.09 13.67 25.17
C VAL A 707 10.10 14.66 25.76
N ASN A 708 11.10 14.99 24.95
CA ASN A 708 12.17 15.94 25.27
C ASN A 708 12.01 17.29 24.55
N SER A 709 11.04 17.37 23.63
CA SER A 709 10.79 18.52 22.78
C SER A 709 9.29 18.67 22.56
N VAL A 710 8.81 19.92 22.69
CA VAL A 710 7.40 20.27 22.47
C VAL A 710 7.29 21.46 21.54
N LEU A 711 6.37 21.38 20.57
CA LEU A 711 5.88 22.55 19.84
C LEU A 711 4.55 22.99 20.43
N PHE A 712 4.55 24.17 21.03
CA PHE A 712 3.38 24.80 21.62
C PHE A 712 2.79 25.88 20.71
N ALA A 713 1.48 25.86 20.52
CA ALA A 713 0.74 26.96 19.88
C ALA A 713 -0.59 27.20 20.57
N ALA A 714 -1.06 28.45 20.59
CA ALA A 714 -2.33 28.81 21.21
C ALA A 714 -3.04 29.91 20.41
N SER A 715 -4.38 29.85 20.33
CA SER A 715 -5.20 30.95 19.80
C SER A 715 -5.01 32.24 20.62
N GLN A 716 -5.15 33.39 19.98
CA GLN A 716 -5.21 34.69 20.68
C GLN A 716 -6.47 34.89 21.52
N VAL A 717 -7.44 33.97 21.46
CA VAL A 717 -8.56 33.94 22.41
C VAL A 717 -8.09 33.54 23.81
N VAL A 718 -6.95 32.85 23.93
CA VAL A 718 -6.28 32.61 25.21
C VAL A 718 -5.52 33.87 25.63
N ARG A 719 -5.59 34.26 26.91
CA ARG A 719 -4.92 35.47 27.41
C ARG A 719 -3.40 35.35 27.25
N GLY A 720 -2.72 36.49 27.11
CA GLY A 720 -1.25 36.53 27.02
C GLY A 720 -0.58 35.84 28.20
N ALA A 721 -0.94 36.24 29.42
CA ALA A 721 -0.38 35.68 30.65
C ALA A 721 -0.53 34.15 30.73
N ASP A 722 -1.72 33.59 30.44
CA ASP A 722 -1.92 32.13 30.51
C ASP A 722 -1.05 31.37 29.50
N ARG A 723 -0.78 31.96 28.31
CA ARG A 723 0.12 31.38 27.32
C ARG A 723 1.58 31.45 27.78
N ASP A 724 1.98 32.58 28.33
CA ASP A 724 3.33 32.80 28.84
C ASP A 724 3.62 31.89 30.04
N ASP A 725 2.64 31.68 30.93
CA ASP A 725 2.71 30.77 32.07
C ASP A 725 2.82 29.30 31.62
N ALA A 726 2.05 28.89 30.61
CA ALA A 726 2.16 27.56 30.02
C ALA A 726 3.55 27.33 29.42
N VAL A 727 4.06 28.28 28.62
CA VAL A 727 5.41 28.21 28.05
C VAL A 727 6.49 28.23 29.13
N GLY A 728 6.33 29.03 30.18
CA GLY A 728 7.23 29.08 31.33
C GLY A 728 7.27 27.74 32.07
N THR A 729 6.12 27.11 32.28
CA THR A 729 6.00 25.77 32.88
C THR A 729 6.71 24.72 32.03
N LEU A 730 6.50 24.73 30.72
CA LEU A 730 7.17 23.83 29.78
C LEU A 730 8.69 24.02 29.81
N ARG A 731 9.18 25.27 29.76
CA ARG A 731 10.62 25.57 29.80
C ARG A 731 11.26 25.19 31.13
N GLY A 732 10.52 25.29 32.23
CA GLY A 732 10.98 24.85 33.53
C GLY A 732 11.24 23.34 33.61
N SER A 733 10.50 22.53 32.83
CA SER A 733 10.62 21.07 32.80
C SER A 733 11.53 20.55 31.68
N LEU A 734 11.40 21.07 30.46
CA LEU A 734 12.10 20.61 29.26
C LEU A 734 13.36 21.43 28.92
N GLY A 735 13.60 22.54 29.61
CA GLY A 735 14.63 23.51 29.23
C GLY A 735 14.19 24.40 28.06
N ASN A 736 14.99 25.44 27.76
CA ASN A 736 14.65 26.38 26.69
C ASN A 736 14.73 25.75 25.30
N ASP A 737 15.71 24.88 25.06
CA ASP A 737 15.95 24.26 23.76
C ASP A 737 14.93 23.14 23.45
N GLY A 738 14.21 22.65 24.46
CA GLY A 738 13.14 21.66 24.31
C GLY A 738 11.75 22.27 24.07
N VAL A 739 11.60 23.60 23.99
CA VAL A 739 10.30 24.25 23.87
C VAL A 739 10.27 25.23 22.69
N TYR A 740 9.54 24.85 21.66
CA TYR A 740 9.29 25.66 20.48
C TYR A 740 7.89 26.26 20.52
N THR A 741 7.71 27.44 19.93
CA THR A 741 6.40 28.11 19.85
C THR A 741 6.07 28.52 18.42
N ALA A 742 4.80 28.41 18.04
CA ALA A 742 4.30 28.91 16.75
C ALA A 742 3.05 29.78 16.92
N ASN A 743 2.99 30.88 16.15
CA ASN A 743 1.85 31.80 16.11
C ASN A 743 1.01 31.67 14.83
N SER A 744 1.35 30.74 13.95
CA SER A 744 0.58 30.41 12.74
C SER A 744 0.87 28.98 12.28
N TRP A 745 -0.01 28.42 11.43
CA TRP A 745 0.21 27.08 10.87
C TRP A 745 1.41 27.02 9.92
N GLN A 746 1.79 28.15 9.31
CA GLN A 746 3.00 28.22 8.51
C GLN A 746 4.27 28.13 9.37
N GLU A 747 4.31 28.82 10.52
CA GLU A 747 5.41 28.70 11.49
C GLU A 747 5.43 27.30 12.10
N TRP A 748 4.26 26.75 12.43
CA TRP A 748 4.11 25.39 12.91
C TRP A 748 4.77 24.38 11.96
N ARG A 749 4.42 24.41 10.67
CA ARG A 749 5.02 23.53 9.64
C ARG A 749 6.54 23.69 9.53
N LYS A 750 7.05 24.92 9.68
CA LYS A 750 8.50 25.18 9.65
C LYS A 750 9.18 24.49 10.83
N VAL A 751 8.64 24.63 12.04
CA VAL A 751 9.19 23.99 13.23
C VAL A 751 9.07 22.48 13.17
N VAL A 752 7.91 21.94 12.77
CA VAL A 752 7.73 20.49 12.59
C VAL A 752 8.82 19.94 11.67
N ARG A 753 9.02 20.57 10.50
CA ARG A 753 10.04 20.16 9.54
C ARG A 753 11.46 20.25 10.11
N ALA A 754 11.82 21.39 10.70
CA ALA A 754 13.19 21.68 11.13
C ALA A 754 13.61 20.89 12.37
N GLU A 755 12.70 20.73 13.34
CA GLU A 755 13.05 20.27 14.69
C GLU A 755 12.50 18.87 15.00
N GLY A 756 11.46 18.41 14.30
CA GLY A 756 10.85 17.09 14.54
C GLY A 756 10.43 16.83 16.01
N PRO A 757 9.67 17.73 16.65
CA PRO A 757 9.36 17.67 18.07
C PRO A 757 8.55 16.41 18.43
N ALA A 758 8.83 15.80 19.59
CA ALA A 758 8.17 14.57 20.05
C ALA A 758 6.70 14.79 20.49
N LEU A 759 6.35 16.02 20.89
CA LEU A 759 5.00 16.42 21.29
C LEU A 759 4.54 17.66 20.51
N LEU A 760 3.38 17.57 19.89
CA LEU A 760 2.67 18.67 19.25
C LEU A 760 1.50 19.10 20.12
N LEU A 761 1.55 20.31 20.69
CA LEU A 761 0.58 20.79 21.66
C LEU A 761 -0.09 22.09 21.17
N ALA A 762 -1.36 22.00 20.82
CA ALA A 762 -2.15 23.15 20.35
C ALA A 762 -3.34 23.43 21.28
N VAL A 763 -3.36 24.63 21.87
CA VAL A 763 -4.53 25.22 22.52
C VAL A 763 -5.33 26.00 21.48
N ALA A 764 -5.93 25.24 20.55
CA ALA A 764 -6.58 25.80 19.37
C ALA A 764 -8.01 26.28 19.66
N HIS A 765 -8.45 27.31 18.94
CA HIS A 765 -9.88 27.61 18.85
C HIS A 765 -10.43 26.86 17.64
N ASN A 766 -11.40 25.97 17.85
CA ASN A 766 -12.15 25.36 16.77
C ASN A 766 -13.30 26.28 16.33
N ALA A 767 -13.06 27.06 15.28
CA ALA A 767 -14.01 28.00 14.71
C ALA A 767 -14.69 27.38 13.48
N ARG A 768 -15.77 27.99 13.01
CA ARG A 768 -16.33 27.68 11.68
C ARG A 768 -15.94 28.78 10.69
N ASP A 769 -15.66 28.43 9.44
CA ASP A 769 -15.55 29.43 8.35
C ASP A 769 -16.93 29.82 7.79
N GLU A 770 -16.96 30.68 6.77
CA GLU A 770 -18.21 31.12 6.12
C GLU A 770 -19.00 29.94 5.51
N GLY A 771 -18.32 28.85 5.12
CA GLY A 771 -18.92 27.62 4.63
C GLY A 771 -19.29 26.63 5.73
N LEU A 772 -19.23 27.03 7.01
CA LEU A 772 -19.46 26.21 8.20
C LEU A 772 -18.46 25.06 8.40
N THR A 773 -17.34 25.07 7.67
CA THR A 773 -16.26 24.07 7.80
C THR A 773 -15.53 24.30 9.13
N PRO A 774 -15.23 23.23 9.91
CA PRO A 774 -14.38 23.34 11.08
C PRO A 774 -12.97 23.80 10.73
N VAL A 775 -12.48 24.76 11.50
CA VAL A 775 -11.19 25.43 11.31
C VAL A 775 -10.48 25.52 12.64
N LEU A 776 -9.27 24.96 12.68
CA LEU A 776 -8.37 25.16 13.82
C LEU A 776 -7.65 26.49 13.71
N GLU A 777 -7.81 27.32 14.72
CA GLU A 777 -7.13 28.60 14.84
C GLU A 777 -6.04 28.57 15.92
N ILE A 778 -4.81 28.92 15.54
CA ILE A 778 -3.68 29.21 16.44
C ILE A 778 -3.15 30.61 16.15
N GLY A 779 -2.88 31.45 17.15
CA GLY A 779 -2.51 32.84 16.92
C GLY A 779 -3.69 33.75 16.53
N LYS A 780 -3.48 34.66 15.57
CA LYS A 780 -4.45 35.72 15.18
C LYS A 780 -5.71 35.15 14.50
N LYS A 781 -6.85 35.85 14.61
CA LYS A 781 -8.11 35.54 13.89
C LYS A 781 -8.07 35.88 12.38
N SER A 782 -7.03 35.47 11.67
CA SER A 782 -6.85 35.72 10.23
C SER A 782 -5.97 34.64 9.60
N ARG A 783 -5.99 34.46 8.28
CA ARG A 783 -4.92 33.67 7.64
C ARG A 783 -3.56 34.33 7.93
N PRO A 784 -2.46 33.56 8.09
CA PRO A 784 -2.29 32.10 7.95
C PRO A 784 -2.51 31.27 9.25
N SER A 785 -3.21 31.83 10.23
CA SER A 785 -3.44 31.24 11.56
C SER A 785 -4.63 30.28 11.64
N ARG A 786 -5.38 30.13 10.54
CA ARG A 786 -6.60 29.32 10.42
C ARG A 786 -6.37 28.15 9.46
N LEU A 787 -6.51 26.92 9.94
CA LEU A 787 -6.36 25.69 9.17
C LEU A 787 -7.71 24.94 9.10
N PRO A 788 -8.39 24.93 7.94
CA PRO A 788 -9.55 24.09 7.72
C PRO A 788 -9.21 22.61 7.94
N SER A 789 -10.12 21.85 8.54
CA SER A 789 -9.87 20.44 8.86
C SER A 789 -9.50 19.58 7.63
N LEU A 790 -10.08 19.90 6.47
CA LEU A 790 -9.76 19.24 5.19
C LEU A 790 -8.37 19.59 4.62
N GLN A 791 -7.71 20.63 5.13
CA GLN A 791 -6.37 21.06 4.70
C GLN A 791 -5.26 20.56 5.63
N ILE A 792 -5.62 19.80 6.67
CA ILE A 792 -4.64 19.12 7.54
C ILE A 792 -3.87 18.12 6.68
N ASP A 793 -2.55 18.30 6.64
CA ASP A 793 -1.64 17.55 5.79
C ASP A 793 -0.61 16.82 6.66
N ARG A 794 0.01 15.76 6.12
CA ARG A 794 1.08 15.03 6.80
C ARG A 794 2.21 15.96 7.27
N ARG A 795 2.50 17.04 6.53
CA ARG A 795 3.50 18.07 6.87
C ARG A 795 3.15 18.92 8.10
N ASP A 796 1.90 18.89 8.56
CA ASP A 796 1.50 19.51 9.83
C ASP A 796 1.92 18.67 11.04
N ILE A 797 2.32 17.41 10.84
CA ILE A 797 2.45 16.42 11.91
C ILE A 797 3.84 15.79 11.93
N VAL A 798 4.31 15.29 10.79
CA VAL A 798 5.57 14.55 10.72
C VAL A 798 6.63 15.30 9.91
N SER A 799 7.88 15.04 10.29
CA SER A 799 9.10 15.47 9.61
C SER A 799 9.91 14.24 9.22
N GLU A 800 10.84 14.41 8.28
CA GLU A 800 11.85 13.39 7.93
C GLU A 800 12.72 13.00 9.12
N LEU A 801 12.81 13.88 10.14
CA LEU A 801 13.48 13.58 11.39
C LEU A 801 12.76 12.53 12.23
N HIS A 802 11.48 12.23 11.98
CA HIS A 802 10.74 11.18 12.69
C HIS A 802 11.05 9.80 12.09
N ASP A 803 11.10 8.77 12.93
CA ASP A 803 11.33 7.41 12.44
C ASP A 803 10.17 6.97 11.54
N ARG A 804 10.47 6.16 10.52
CA ARG A 804 9.47 5.69 9.56
C ARG A 804 8.40 4.89 10.30
N GLY A 805 7.24 5.51 10.52
CA GLY A 805 6.08 4.88 11.16
C GLY A 805 5.78 5.37 12.58
N THR A 806 6.59 6.24 13.20
CA THR A 806 6.31 6.78 14.55
C THR A 806 6.27 8.31 14.52
N GLY A 807 5.08 8.88 14.27
CA GLY A 807 4.84 10.32 14.39
C GLY A 807 4.83 10.81 15.86
N PRO A 808 4.73 12.11 16.11
CA PRO A 808 4.70 12.67 17.46
C PRO A 808 3.34 12.49 18.14
N ILE A 809 3.32 12.55 19.47
CA ILE A 809 2.06 12.66 20.22
C ILE A 809 1.41 14.00 19.87
N VAL A 810 0.12 14.01 19.57
CA VAL A 810 -0.63 15.24 19.30
C VAL A 810 -1.64 15.51 20.41
N MET A 811 -1.62 16.72 20.96
CA MET A 811 -2.56 17.20 21.95
C MET A 811 -3.28 18.44 21.44
N LEU A 812 -4.57 18.32 21.17
CA LEU A 812 -5.45 19.39 20.68
C LEU A 812 -6.40 19.80 21.80
N LEU A 813 -5.97 20.71 22.66
CA LEU A 813 -6.74 21.17 23.82
C LEU A 813 -7.49 22.44 23.47
N GLY A 814 -8.54 22.28 22.66
CA GLY A 814 -9.39 23.36 22.17
C GLY A 814 -10.87 23.09 22.41
N CYS A 815 -11.74 23.89 21.81
CA CYS A 815 -13.17 23.57 21.83
C CYS A 815 -13.48 22.39 20.89
N ASN A 816 -14.17 21.34 21.37
CA ASN A 816 -14.70 20.25 20.54
C ASN A 816 -13.68 19.65 19.56
N THR A 817 -12.43 19.40 19.98
CA THR A 817 -11.40 18.88 19.05
C THR A 817 -11.51 17.37 18.85
N ALA A 818 -12.21 16.67 19.74
CA ALA A 818 -12.44 15.23 19.69
C ALA A 818 -13.82 14.84 19.12
N GLN A 819 -14.72 15.79 18.92
CA GLN A 819 -16.08 15.51 18.43
C GLN A 819 -16.57 16.65 17.53
N GLU A 820 -17.14 16.28 16.40
CA GLU A 820 -17.80 17.20 15.46
C GLU A 820 -19.21 16.72 15.17
N ASP A 821 -20.08 17.64 14.73
CA ASP A 821 -21.45 17.32 14.31
C ASP A 821 -21.46 16.45 13.03
N ILE A 822 -20.39 16.50 12.25
CA ILE A 822 -20.22 15.76 11.00
C ILE A 822 -18.95 14.91 11.12
N SER A 823 -19.08 13.60 10.93
CA SER A 823 -18.05 12.63 11.30
C SER A 823 -16.72 12.81 10.56
N TRP A 824 -16.76 13.02 9.24
CA TRP A 824 -15.59 13.25 8.39
C TRP A 824 -14.94 14.64 8.56
N GLN A 825 -15.52 15.51 9.39
CA GLN A 825 -14.92 16.79 9.77
C GLN A 825 -14.15 16.71 11.10
N ASN A 826 -14.19 15.56 11.78
CA ASN A 826 -13.52 15.36 13.07
C ASN A 826 -12.01 15.59 12.97
N VAL A 827 -11.54 16.61 13.68
CA VAL A 827 -10.14 17.02 13.64
C VAL A 827 -9.20 15.93 14.16
N ALA A 828 -9.52 15.29 15.29
CA ALA A 828 -8.69 14.24 15.86
C ALA A 828 -8.52 13.06 14.87
N ALA A 829 -9.58 12.70 14.16
CA ALA A 829 -9.54 11.69 13.10
C ALA A 829 -8.54 12.07 11.98
N ARG A 830 -8.58 13.32 11.52
CA ARG A 830 -7.66 13.82 10.48
C ARG A 830 -6.20 13.76 10.90
N PHE A 831 -5.88 14.09 12.15
CA PHE A 831 -4.50 13.98 12.64
C PHE A 831 -4.02 12.52 12.68
N LEU A 832 -4.87 11.57 13.08
CA LEU A 832 -4.55 10.14 13.02
C LEU A 832 -4.30 9.70 11.57
N GLU A 833 -5.20 10.04 10.64
CA GLU A 833 -5.08 9.73 9.20
C GLU A 833 -3.76 10.23 8.61
N LYS A 834 -3.26 11.37 9.10
CA LYS A 834 -2.03 12.02 8.64
C LYS A 834 -0.78 11.65 9.48
N SER A 835 -0.81 10.47 10.11
CA SER A 835 0.32 9.79 10.75
C SER A 835 0.64 10.13 12.20
N ALA A 836 -0.28 10.79 12.93
CA ALA A 836 -0.18 10.82 14.40
C ALA A 836 -0.51 9.42 14.97
N PRO A 837 0.35 8.83 15.83
CA PRO A 837 0.05 7.56 16.50
C PRO A 837 -1.02 7.70 17.58
N VAL A 838 -1.07 8.87 18.23
CA VAL A 838 -2.00 9.18 19.31
C VAL A 838 -2.43 10.64 19.20
N VAL A 839 -3.74 10.89 19.33
CA VAL A 839 -4.30 12.24 19.39
C VAL A 839 -5.16 12.37 20.64
N VAL A 840 -4.83 13.33 21.50
CA VAL A 840 -5.60 13.72 22.68
C VAL A 840 -6.44 14.95 22.32
N GLY A 841 -7.74 14.89 22.55
CA GLY A 841 -8.68 15.98 22.27
C GLY A 841 -9.71 16.17 23.38
N THR A 842 -10.69 17.04 23.13
CA THR A 842 -11.72 17.44 24.09
C THR A 842 -13.14 17.31 23.52
N LEU A 843 -14.08 16.83 24.34
CA LEU A 843 -15.48 16.60 23.95
C LEU A 843 -16.37 17.85 23.99
N VAL A 844 -15.97 18.88 24.71
CA VAL A 844 -16.75 20.11 24.89
C VAL A 844 -15.91 21.36 24.69
N PRO A 845 -16.53 22.54 24.52
CA PRO A 845 -15.81 23.80 24.55
C PRO A 845 -15.05 23.97 25.86
N THR A 846 -13.77 24.33 25.79
CA THR A 846 -12.92 24.59 26.95
C THR A 846 -12.72 26.09 27.14
N LEU A 847 -12.67 26.58 28.39
CA LEU A 847 -12.23 27.94 28.67
C LEU A 847 -10.74 28.08 28.34
N GLY A 848 -10.38 29.13 27.60
CA GLY A 848 -8.99 29.39 27.17
C GLY A 848 -7.95 29.33 28.30
N PRO A 849 -8.16 30.01 29.45
CA PRO A 849 -7.21 29.97 30.57
C PRO A 849 -6.98 28.56 31.13
N GLN A 850 -8.07 27.81 31.37
CA GLN A 850 -7.99 26.44 31.89
C GLN A 850 -7.30 25.48 30.91
N ALA A 851 -7.54 25.65 29.61
CA ALA A 851 -6.96 24.82 28.56
C ALA A 851 -5.43 24.96 28.50
N ALA A 852 -4.90 26.19 28.62
CA ALA A 852 -3.45 26.44 28.63
C ALA A 852 -2.75 25.84 29.86
N VAL A 853 -3.35 25.94 31.04
CA VAL A 853 -2.78 25.33 32.26
C VAL A 853 -2.84 23.80 32.19
N MET A 854 -3.96 23.23 31.75
CA MET A 854 -4.08 21.79 31.53
C MET A 854 -3.05 21.28 30.51
N ALA A 855 -2.81 22.04 29.45
CA ALA A 855 -1.82 21.75 28.42
C ALA A 855 -0.39 21.67 29.00
N GLY A 856 0.00 22.66 29.80
CA GLY A 856 1.29 22.68 30.47
C GLY A 856 1.48 21.48 31.40
N ILE A 857 0.50 21.22 32.28
CA ILE A 857 0.55 20.09 33.23
C ILE A 857 0.65 18.75 32.50
N ALA A 858 -0.18 18.54 31.47
CA ALA A 858 -0.19 17.29 30.72
C ALA A 858 1.15 17.04 30.00
N ALA A 859 1.71 18.06 29.38
CA ALA A 859 3.01 17.96 28.70
C ALA A 859 4.16 17.69 29.66
N VAL A 860 4.20 18.36 30.82
CA VAL A 860 5.19 18.08 31.87
C VAL A 860 5.09 16.63 32.34
N MET A 861 3.88 16.13 32.58
CA MET A 861 3.71 14.73 33.00
C MET A 861 4.19 13.75 31.92
N LEU A 862 3.94 14.00 30.64
CA LEU A 862 4.46 13.17 29.54
C LEU A 862 6.00 13.20 29.48
N ALA A 863 6.60 14.37 29.67
CA ALA A 863 8.04 14.55 29.70
C ALA A 863 8.70 13.81 30.87
N GLU A 864 8.15 13.94 32.09
CA GLU A 864 8.69 13.32 33.29
C GLU A 864 8.60 11.79 33.27
N ASN A 865 7.58 11.22 32.62
CA ASN A 865 7.32 9.78 32.61
C ASN A 865 7.93 9.06 31.40
N THR A 866 8.74 9.75 30.61
CA THR A 866 9.34 9.26 29.38
C THR A 866 10.29 8.07 29.57
N ASN A 867 10.81 7.81 30.77
CA ASN A 867 11.71 6.67 31.02
C ASN A 867 11.05 5.52 31.81
N GLU A 868 9.75 5.61 32.08
CA GLU A 868 9.08 4.69 33.01
C GLU A 868 8.45 3.47 32.31
N ASN A 869 8.67 3.28 31.01
CA ASN A 869 8.01 2.23 30.19
C ASN A 869 6.49 2.19 30.39
N ARG A 870 5.89 3.36 30.52
CA ARG A 870 4.44 3.52 30.73
C ARG A 870 3.73 3.68 29.41
N SER A 871 2.53 3.12 29.32
CA SER A 871 1.72 3.30 28.13
C SER A 871 1.09 4.69 28.11
N ILE A 872 0.93 5.25 26.92
CA ILE A 872 0.27 6.56 26.74
C ILE A 872 -1.15 6.57 27.33
N GLY A 873 -1.86 5.44 27.29
CA GLY A 873 -3.19 5.29 27.90
C GLY A 873 -3.18 5.46 29.42
N GLU A 874 -2.19 4.89 30.10
CA GLU A 874 -1.99 5.08 31.54
C GLU A 874 -1.67 6.53 31.88
N LEU A 875 -0.83 7.17 31.06
CA LEU A 875 -0.45 8.57 31.25
C LEU A 875 -1.65 9.50 31.06
N VAL A 876 -2.48 9.30 30.04
CA VAL A 876 -3.71 10.10 29.85
C VAL A 876 -4.69 9.93 31.01
N ARG A 877 -4.86 8.70 31.53
CA ARG A 877 -5.69 8.44 32.73
C ARG A 877 -5.15 9.20 33.95
N ASP A 878 -3.83 9.19 34.14
CA ASP A 878 -3.21 9.80 35.32
C ASP A 878 -3.12 11.32 35.21
N ILE A 879 -2.95 11.86 34.00
CA ILE A 879 -3.13 13.29 33.71
C ILE A 879 -4.56 13.72 34.10
N ARG A 880 -5.58 12.94 33.71
CA ARG A 880 -6.97 13.22 34.10
C ARG A 880 -7.13 13.24 35.62
N ARG A 881 -6.56 12.26 36.34
CA ARG A 881 -6.59 12.22 37.81
C ARG A 881 -5.88 13.41 38.45
N ARG A 882 -4.70 13.78 37.94
CA ARG A 882 -3.92 14.90 38.45
C ARG A 882 -4.67 16.22 38.28
N LEU A 883 -5.20 16.47 37.09
CA LEU A 883 -5.99 17.67 36.81
C LEU A 883 -7.24 17.76 37.69
N LEU A 884 -7.96 16.65 37.89
CA LEU A 884 -9.10 16.60 38.81
C LEU A 884 -8.70 16.87 40.27
N THR A 885 -7.53 16.38 40.70
CA THR A 885 -7.01 16.63 42.07
C THR A 885 -6.75 18.12 42.29
N LEU A 886 -6.29 18.81 41.25
CA LEU A 886 -6.06 20.26 41.24
C LEU A 886 -7.34 21.08 41.02
N GLY A 887 -8.50 20.43 40.89
CA GLY A 887 -9.80 21.08 40.71
C GLY A 887 -10.21 21.33 39.27
N TYR A 888 -9.38 20.98 38.26
CA TYR A 888 -9.72 21.16 36.85
C TYR A 888 -10.71 20.09 36.39
N THR A 889 -12.00 20.36 36.58
CA THR A 889 -13.11 19.47 36.22
C THR A 889 -13.22 19.18 34.72
N LEU A 890 -12.72 20.08 33.88
CA LEU A 890 -12.62 19.89 32.43
C LEU A 890 -11.76 18.69 32.00
N ALA A 891 -10.93 18.16 32.90
CA ALA A 891 -10.21 16.91 32.67
C ALA A 891 -11.13 15.74 32.29
N MET A 892 -12.39 15.74 32.73
CA MET A 892 -13.39 14.74 32.34
C MET A 892 -13.76 14.80 30.85
N ALA A 893 -13.54 15.93 30.18
CA ALA A 893 -13.80 16.10 28.76
C ALA A 893 -12.63 15.66 27.86
N VAL A 894 -11.46 15.36 28.45
CA VAL A 894 -10.28 14.93 27.69
C VAL A 894 -10.47 13.47 27.28
N VAL A 895 -10.26 13.17 26.00
CA VAL A 895 -10.28 11.82 25.42
C VAL A 895 -9.06 11.61 24.53
N ALA A 896 -8.64 10.37 24.36
CA ALA A 896 -7.52 10.01 23.49
C ALA A 896 -7.97 9.00 22.44
N PHE A 897 -7.42 9.15 21.24
CA PHE A 897 -7.58 8.25 20.10
C PHE A 897 -6.21 7.73 19.66
N GLY A 898 -6.18 6.54 19.07
CA GLY A 898 -4.95 5.82 18.70
C GLY A 898 -4.70 4.60 19.59
N ASP A 899 -3.56 3.95 19.40
CA ASP A 899 -3.18 2.78 20.21
C ASP A 899 -2.67 3.24 21.59
N ALA A 900 -3.44 2.95 22.63
CA ALA A 900 -3.12 3.38 24.00
C ALA A 900 -1.90 2.64 24.59
N ARG A 901 -1.40 1.59 23.92
CA ARG A 901 -0.30 0.74 24.41
C ARG A 901 1.08 1.26 24.04
N TRP A 902 1.17 2.26 23.15
CA TRP A 902 2.42 2.93 22.83
C TRP A 902 3.16 3.30 24.12
N LEU A 903 4.37 2.75 24.28
CA LEU A 903 5.23 3.09 25.40
C LEU A 903 5.87 4.44 25.13
N VAL A 904 5.88 5.32 26.13
CA VAL A 904 6.62 6.58 26.01
C VAL A 904 8.08 6.31 26.39
N GLY A 905 8.99 6.47 25.41
CA GLY A 905 10.43 6.60 25.59
C GLY A 905 11.27 5.34 25.89
N SER A 906 10.91 4.17 25.35
CA SER A 906 11.85 3.03 25.40
C SER A 906 13.04 3.28 24.45
N ARG A 907 14.26 3.22 25.01
CA ARG A 907 15.51 3.20 24.24
C ARG A 907 15.58 1.86 23.51
N GLN A 908 15.68 1.85 22.18
CA GLN A 908 16.36 0.75 21.49
C GLN A 908 17.78 0.69 22.07
N GLY A 909 18.11 -0.42 22.74
CA GLY A 909 19.47 -0.68 23.18
C GLY A 909 20.38 -0.67 21.97
N GLY A 910 21.28 0.30 21.90
CA GLY A 910 22.41 0.23 20.99
C GLY A 910 23.30 -0.92 21.44
N GLU A 911 23.42 -1.95 20.61
CA GLU A 911 24.60 -2.80 20.65
C GLU A 911 25.83 -1.95 20.27
N SER A 912 26.89 -2.24 21.01
CA SER A 912 28.22 -1.59 21.04
C SER A 912 28.93 -1.51 19.70
#